data_AF-A0A2G5UDG9-F1
#
_entry.id   AF-A0A2G5UDG9-F1
#
_cell.length_a   1.000
_cell.length_b   1.000
_cell.length_c   1.000
_cell.angle_alpha   90.00
_cell.angle_beta   90.00
_cell.angle_gamma   90.00
#
_symmetry.space_group_name_H-M   'P 1'
#
loop_
_entity.id
_entity.type
_entity.pdbx_description
1 polymer ?
#
loop_
_entity_poly.entity_id
_entity_poly.type
_entity_poly.pdbx_seq_one_letter_code
_entity_poly.pdbx_strand_id
1 'polypeptide(L)'
;MIFIRNVDSVPISASWKFNATYSMKNSNAPNNYEILPPSDPTALPFNNRFQRNAPPISKFQQLIDRVSILSRISNGIALQSGLMDGSIQIDDAVGELLNFGSIKAKDVAEFSLKSVSSATQKLKEMPKSLDMPVEGLEDDALLYDQIRIDSEECKDVLNLPKKTEYLQAIEAVDAHFKNVSFQELDKALDNIISPLVEINKLDLKLKRNDKDLSNIYNQYFFNLPGLLELVETELSKILSSGDMKKYKILPESERIFKPIETMISLIEQRGKIKGVSSDEAYDNAKNNFQQVFNLTTDLDSSRNDVLFLKSFINFRTQKSALSLTDGFPNGASDVKKLTEDVQDPWLKQLAGNSVSLEKLGNGLKPLSIIIDQTSMIDKKLVSTSSNHVLNSLEYVKDISEMTANVTQGALKSVETFKSYHLNCLIIPRPIVSIGYPGSKKVIESAKMIGKVMTGISEVFGNLNTKNLKADRDNFIMSLGFTDIDDPKTSRNEMRDVLNGLKEKDEIAKLLSNMTHIKKSIDVNMTELLDHVAIVKKKGSTVNKFAGLEDETKFHECLRKLGNESEILAHVVGVTQKLRKVNSTKIEEVETIATAVASVSQDLISIGKIPGSMKMSAQPETKELNVMPETLKTSKTISKSLNTFKNFNDLKGMSASIEQLDTVDQSVADGIKSIQNSASKTQVQAEWGNHTVLVNDLNATIHFLEDNERNLNLDSLKTFEAHGNTIKVTLGSVDLPKMKLAEKLKALDTLIPSAKNSKVKSELEKSKKTLEKLDSLDLDFSSHVSTIQNLPSQLKNLFDFLVQFSIPKPVVDPNLAPSKPPHIIYASDRNSADKEEDLGLILGITGGSFIVLGAIAAGTFQLYKYYKSRMSLKGMKKWIRAQKFETHSSAYRCHEAYMRCMVIPSESFTNEKQAASFSYLPENKHRTNNRWCNPETALKHLKKDGKMMPIHANLIKSANGKQWIATQAPLDEKKDEKNEKKKWADTKEDFWHMVVHEGVEDIVMVCNFVELGENKSAVYLPREVNEVMECGRYKLKTLSCQKFQDCEKVQLRRIEVKDTKSIFKKTIVNHYHYTGWPDQKCPEKGEFLSTYKIMSEVEKSKKPTVVHCSSGIGRTMAFIGTHVIAENVKRDHEVTMGDELTKLRNRRWHSIQTVRQSYWLQMAVCYKLKEDHKLKMDEEFKVMFKMFYEVAFKDMVTPELAAERKKIKEELAIATKEGRKIDTTQKPDSDIGKVILY
;
A
#
# COMPACT_ATOMS: atom_id res chain seq x y z
N MET A 1 -30.28 62.59 -25.50
CA MET A 1 -29.76 62.92 -26.85
C MET A 1 -28.73 61.86 -27.24
N ILE A 2 -28.56 61.43 -28.50
CA ILE A 2 -29.49 61.36 -29.65
C ILE A 2 -28.77 60.46 -30.70
N PHE A 3 -29.50 59.50 -31.29
CA PHE A 3 -29.15 58.70 -32.48
C PHE A 3 -27.90 57.77 -32.41
N ILE A 4 -27.82 56.54 -32.95
CA ILE A 4 -28.55 55.72 -33.98
C ILE A 4 -27.77 55.57 -35.30
N ARG A 5 -27.74 54.31 -35.80
CA ARG A 5 -27.29 53.79 -37.11
C ARG A 5 -25.76 53.60 -37.29
N ASN A 6 -25.25 52.42 -37.68
CA ASN A 6 -25.52 51.50 -38.82
C ASN A 6 -24.79 51.97 -40.11
N VAL A 7 -24.37 51.14 -41.08
CA VAL A 7 -24.61 49.69 -41.34
C VAL A 7 -23.50 49.10 -42.25
N ASP A 8 -23.31 47.77 -42.21
CA ASP A 8 -22.74 46.82 -43.22
C ASP A 8 -21.41 47.17 -43.96
N SER A 9 -20.56 46.21 -44.37
CA SER A 9 -20.89 44.90 -44.97
C SER A 9 -19.88 43.77 -44.70
N VAL A 10 -20.35 42.52 -44.79
CA VAL A 10 -19.62 41.26 -44.53
C VAL A 10 -20.06 40.19 -45.56
N PRO A 11 -19.11 39.45 -46.18
CA PRO A 11 -19.01 37.98 -45.98
C PRO A 11 -17.58 37.58 -45.52
N ILE A 12 -17.35 36.73 -44.51
CA ILE A 12 -17.58 35.26 -44.44
C ILE A 12 -16.58 34.50 -45.35
N SER A 13 -15.75 33.56 -44.85
CA SER A 13 -16.04 32.53 -43.83
C SER A 13 -14.93 32.20 -42.80
N ALA A 14 -15.35 31.50 -41.73
CA ALA A 14 -14.61 30.66 -40.76
C ALA A 14 -13.24 31.16 -40.21
N SER A 15 -13.15 31.80 -39.04
CA SER A 15 -13.33 31.30 -37.65
C SER A 15 -12.34 30.19 -37.21
N TRP A 16 -11.33 30.36 -36.34
CA TRP A 16 -11.21 30.96 -34.97
C TRP A 16 -11.57 29.99 -33.82
N LYS A 17 -11.05 30.10 -32.57
CA LYS A 17 -9.80 30.63 -31.93
C LYS A 17 -9.93 30.46 -30.39
N PHE A 18 -9.01 31.07 -29.61
CA PHE A 18 -8.93 31.20 -28.12
C PHE A 18 -8.19 30.06 -27.40
N ASN A 19 -7.06 30.26 -26.72
CA ASN A 19 -6.29 31.45 -26.26
C ASN A 19 -6.80 32.19 -25.01
N ALA A 20 -5.88 32.74 -24.19
CA ALA A 20 -6.08 32.94 -22.74
C ALA A 20 -5.89 34.40 -22.21
N THR A 21 -5.84 34.54 -20.87
CA THR A 21 -5.55 35.71 -19.98
C THR A 21 -6.76 36.51 -19.42
N TYR A 22 -6.74 36.86 -18.11
CA TYR A 22 -6.56 38.26 -17.61
C TYR A 22 -6.47 38.38 -16.07
N SER A 23 -6.20 39.59 -15.56
CA SER A 23 -6.24 39.97 -14.13
C SER A 23 -6.78 41.42 -13.94
N MET A 24 -7.12 41.79 -12.71
CA MET A 24 -7.92 42.97 -12.30
C MET A 24 -7.52 44.34 -12.87
N LYS A 25 -8.53 45.17 -13.22
CA LYS A 25 -8.79 46.48 -12.56
C LYS A 25 -10.13 47.13 -12.96
N ASN A 26 -10.59 48.06 -12.09
CA ASN A 26 -11.73 48.98 -12.20
C ASN A 26 -13.13 48.32 -12.35
N SER A 27 -14.15 48.56 -11.53
CA SER A 27 -14.69 49.73 -10.78
C SER A 27 -15.77 50.53 -11.53
N ASN A 28 -17.04 50.25 -11.22
CA ASN A 28 -18.08 51.25 -10.96
C ASN A 28 -19.30 50.57 -10.32
N ALA A 29 -19.97 51.25 -9.39
CA ALA A 29 -21.28 50.90 -8.86
C ALA A 29 -22.35 51.84 -9.45
N PRO A 30 -23.63 51.51 -9.30
CA PRO A 30 -24.54 52.48 -8.67
C PRO A 30 -25.09 51.99 -7.32
N ASN A 31 -25.49 52.94 -6.48
CA ASN A 31 -26.11 52.68 -5.18
C ASN A 31 -27.65 52.53 -5.29
N ASN A 32 -28.21 51.85 -4.28
CA ASN A 32 -29.42 52.17 -3.49
C ASN A 32 -30.13 50.83 -3.14
N TYR A 33 -30.41 50.46 -1.89
CA TYR A 33 -31.18 51.19 -0.87
C TYR A 33 -30.84 50.71 0.56
N GLU A 34 -31.51 51.30 1.56
CA GLU A 34 -31.22 51.19 3.00
C GLU A 34 -31.84 49.96 3.69
N ILE A 35 -31.44 49.74 4.95
CA ILE A 35 -31.87 48.63 5.82
C ILE A 35 -32.88 49.15 6.85
N LEU A 36 -34.07 48.55 6.93
CA LEU A 36 -34.86 48.49 8.17
C LEU A 36 -35.53 47.10 8.35
N PRO A 37 -35.81 46.66 9.60
CA PRO A 37 -36.23 45.30 9.92
C PRO A 37 -37.75 45.14 10.09
N PRO A 38 -38.23 43.89 10.09
CA PRO A 38 -38.90 43.32 11.29
C PRO A 38 -38.46 41.84 11.48
N SER A 39 -38.75 41.04 12.51
CA SER A 39 -39.34 41.10 13.87
C SER A 39 -39.42 39.62 14.33
N ASP A 40 -39.58 39.35 15.63
CA ASP A 40 -40.06 38.05 16.20
C ASP A 40 -39.29 36.74 15.86
N PRO A 41 -38.55 36.15 16.81
CA PRO A 41 -37.85 34.86 16.64
C PRO A 41 -38.66 33.63 17.11
N THR A 42 -40.00 33.64 17.08
CA THR A 42 -40.85 32.63 17.77
C THR A 42 -41.91 31.91 16.91
N ALA A 43 -41.66 31.66 15.62
CA ALA A 43 -42.57 30.83 14.80
C ALA A 43 -41.89 29.94 13.72
N LEU A 44 -42.16 28.62 13.80
CA LEU A 44 -42.11 27.64 12.71
C LEU A 44 -40.71 27.36 12.06
N PRO A 45 -40.54 26.34 11.18
CA PRO A 45 -40.18 25.02 11.67
C PRO A 45 -38.80 24.52 11.19
N PHE A 46 -38.18 23.63 11.98
CA PHE A 46 -36.91 22.98 11.65
C PHE A 46 -37.04 21.93 10.54
N ASN A 47 -37.19 22.36 9.28
CA ASN A 47 -36.94 21.48 8.14
C ASN A 47 -36.49 22.23 6.87
N ASN A 48 -35.21 22.62 6.83
CA ASN A 48 -34.40 22.73 5.61
C ASN A 48 -32.92 22.94 5.96
N ARG A 49 -32.22 21.85 6.30
CA ARG A 49 -30.74 21.87 6.35
C ARG A 49 -30.19 21.71 4.93
N PHE A 50 -29.18 22.51 4.60
CA PHE A 50 -28.44 22.45 3.34
C PHE A 50 -28.14 21.02 2.87
N GLN A 51 -28.82 20.56 1.83
CA GLN A 51 -28.31 19.47 1.00
C GLN A 51 -26.98 19.93 0.39
N ARG A 52 -25.91 19.17 0.63
CA ARG A 52 -24.60 19.37 -0.01
C ARG A 52 -24.27 18.14 -0.84
N ASN A 53 -24.73 18.16 -2.08
CA ASN A 53 -24.34 17.25 -3.17
C ASN A 53 -24.20 15.77 -2.76
N ALA A 54 -25.19 15.23 -2.05
CA ALA A 54 -25.51 13.82 -2.18
C ALA A 54 -26.20 13.61 -3.54
N PRO A 55 -26.00 12.47 -4.23
CA PRO A 55 -26.90 12.09 -5.31
C PRO A 55 -28.36 12.06 -4.81
N PRO A 56 -29.36 12.39 -5.66
CA PRO A 56 -30.76 12.25 -5.27
C PRO A 56 -31.05 10.80 -4.90
N ILE A 57 -31.76 10.59 -3.78
CA ILE A 57 -32.09 9.24 -3.29
C ILE A 57 -32.90 8.52 -4.36
N SER A 58 -32.43 7.34 -4.79
CA SER A 58 -33.02 6.60 -5.91
C SER A 58 -34.47 6.22 -5.61
N LYS A 59 -35.33 6.08 -6.63
CA LYS A 59 -36.76 5.78 -6.41
C LYS A 59 -36.98 4.41 -5.78
N PHE A 60 -36.13 3.43 -6.08
CA PHE A 60 -36.11 2.13 -5.40
C PHE A 60 -35.72 2.28 -3.94
N GLN A 61 -34.73 3.11 -3.59
CA GLN A 61 -34.39 3.37 -2.19
C GLN A 61 -35.58 4.03 -1.46
N GLN A 62 -36.24 5.02 -2.06
CA GLN A 62 -37.46 5.63 -1.49
C GLN A 62 -38.60 4.61 -1.31
N LEU A 63 -38.75 3.65 -2.24
CA LEU A 63 -39.72 2.55 -2.13
C LEU A 63 -39.34 1.55 -1.01
N ILE A 64 -38.05 1.23 -0.88
CA ILE A 64 -37.50 0.42 0.23
C ILE A 64 -37.78 1.12 1.55
N ASP A 65 -37.48 2.42 1.69
CA ASP A 65 -37.68 3.18 2.93
C ASP A 65 -39.15 3.17 3.37
N ARG A 66 -40.07 3.43 2.43
CA ARG A 66 -41.53 3.35 2.62
C ARG A 66 -41.99 1.95 3.07
N VAL A 67 -41.61 0.90 2.35
CA VAL A 67 -42.04 -0.48 2.70
C VAL A 67 -41.34 -0.99 3.97
N SER A 68 -40.18 -0.45 4.33
CA SER A 68 -39.49 -0.76 5.59
C SER A 68 -40.28 -0.35 6.83
N ILE A 69 -41.03 0.76 6.77
CA ILE A 69 -41.96 1.17 7.85
C ILE A 69 -43.01 0.07 8.06
N LEU A 70 -43.64 -0.40 6.98
CA LEU A 70 -44.69 -1.43 7.02
C LEU A 70 -44.14 -2.80 7.48
N SER A 71 -42.92 -3.14 7.04
CA SER A 71 -42.19 -4.33 7.48
C SER A 71 -41.88 -4.31 8.98
N ARG A 72 -41.33 -3.20 9.51
CA ARG A 72 -41.05 -3.04 10.95
C ARG A 72 -42.33 -3.08 11.79
N ILE A 73 -43.43 -2.48 11.33
CA ILE A 73 -44.73 -2.57 12.00
C ILE A 73 -45.24 -4.02 12.03
N SER A 74 -45.28 -4.71 10.88
CA SER A 74 -45.75 -6.10 10.83
C SER A 74 -44.87 -7.05 11.64
N ASN A 75 -43.55 -6.86 11.64
CA ASN A 75 -42.65 -7.70 12.44
C ASN A 75 -42.71 -7.35 13.92
N GLY A 76 -42.97 -6.08 14.29
CA GLY A 76 -43.23 -5.66 15.66
C GLY A 76 -44.44 -6.35 16.25
N ILE A 77 -45.58 -6.37 15.53
CA ILE A 77 -46.80 -7.09 15.94
C ILE A 77 -46.51 -8.60 16.10
N ALA A 78 -45.82 -9.21 15.13
CA ALA A 78 -45.49 -10.64 15.18
C ALA A 78 -44.55 -11.01 16.34
N LEU A 79 -43.50 -10.20 16.56
CA LEU A 79 -42.54 -10.40 17.66
C LEU A 79 -43.22 -10.18 19.02
N GLN A 80 -44.06 -9.16 19.14
CA GLN A 80 -44.80 -8.87 20.36
C GLN A 80 -45.80 -9.99 20.70
N SER A 81 -46.60 -10.43 19.72
CA SER A 81 -47.51 -11.56 19.94
C SER A 81 -46.72 -12.80 20.31
N GLY A 82 -45.76 -13.22 19.48
CA GLY A 82 -45.07 -14.50 19.65
C GLY A 82 -44.28 -14.63 20.94
N LEU A 83 -43.69 -13.55 21.45
CA LEU A 83 -43.05 -13.53 22.77
C LEU A 83 -44.07 -13.54 23.92
N MET A 84 -45.29 -13.04 23.71
CA MET A 84 -46.35 -13.03 24.72
C MET A 84 -47.20 -14.31 24.70
N ASP A 85 -47.51 -14.91 23.56
CA ASP A 85 -48.18 -16.22 23.50
C ASP A 85 -47.20 -17.38 23.77
N GLY A 86 -45.91 -17.21 23.46
CA GLY A 86 -44.85 -18.20 23.68
C GLY A 86 -44.46 -19.01 22.45
N SER A 87 -45.04 -18.71 21.28
CA SER A 87 -44.67 -19.32 20.00
C SER A 87 -43.29 -18.89 19.49
N ILE A 88 -42.74 -17.78 19.99
CA ILE A 88 -41.36 -17.35 19.76
C ILE A 88 -40.56 -17.53 21.05
N GLN A 89 -39.44 -18.26 20.97
CA GLN A 89 -38.50 -18.39 22.08
C GLN A 89 -37.65 -17.13 22.22
N ILE A 90 -37.44 -16.66 23.45
CA ILE A 90 -36.74 -15.40 23.71
C ILE A 90 -35.23 -15.49 23.40
N ASP A 91 -34.61 -16.64 23.62
CA ASP A 91 -33.18 -16.86 23.32
C ASP A 91 -32.89 -16.71 21.82
N ASP A 92 -33.77 -17.25 20.97
CA ASP A 92 -33.65 -17.17 19.51
C ASP A 92 -33.90 -15.74 19.02
N ALA A 93 -34.93 -15.07 19.55
CA ALA A 93 -35.24 -13.68 19.22
C ALA A 93 -34.12 -12.71 19.64
N VAL A 94 -33.54 -12.89 20.84
CA VAL A 94 -32.39 -12.09 21.30
C VAL A 94 -31.12 -12.44 20.52
N GLY A 95 -30.92 -13.72 20.16
CA GLY A 95 -29.83 -14.15 19.30
C GLY A 95 -29.85 -13.50 17.91
N GLU A 96 -31.02 -13.40 17.26
CA GLU A 96 -31.17 -12.64 16.02
C GLU A 96 -30.95 -11.12 16.24
N LEU A 97 -31.60 -10.51 17.24
CA LEU A 97 -31.52 -9.06 17.50
C LEU A 97 -30.12 -8.56 17.88
N LEU A 98 -29.28 -9.44 18.44
CA LEU A 98 -27.87 -9.16 18.77
C LEU A 98 -26.88 -9.76 17.76
N ASN A 99 -27.36 -10.38 16.68
CA ASN A 99 -26.56 -10.99 15.62
C ASN A 99 -25.50 -12.00 16.16
N PHE A 100 -25.96 -13.00 16.93
CA PHE A 100 -25.11 -14.08 17.44
C PHE A 100 -24.98 -15.27 16.45
N GLY A 101 -25.74 -15.25 15.35
CA GLY A 101 -25.70 -16.29 14.32
C GLY A 101 -26.19 -17.63 14.84
N SER A 102 -25.38 -18.68 14.69
CA SER A 102 -25.73 -20.02 15.19
C SER A 102 -25.37 -20.24 16.67
N ILE A 103 -24.81 -19.25 17.36
CA ILE A 103 -24.48 -19.32 18.79
C ILE A 103 -25.70 -18.84 19.58
N LYS A 104 -26.16 -19.62 20.56
CA LYS A 104 -27.34 -19.27 21.35
C LYS A 104 -27.01 -18.22 22.40
N ALA A 105 -27.99 -17.40 22.76
CA ALA A 105 -27.87 -16.45 23.88
C ALA A 105 -27.39 -17.14 25.18
N LYS A 106 -27.82 -18.38 25.42
CA LYS A 106 -27.36 -19.22 26.53
C LYS A 106 -25.86 -19.54 26.46
N ASP A 107 -25.33 -19.94 25.30
CA ASP A 107 -23.93 -20.33 25.15
C ASP A 107 -22.99 -19.14 25.44
N VAL A 108 -23.40 -17.93 25.03
CA VAL A 108 -22.74 -16.66 25.35
C VAL A 108 -22.83 -16.35 26.85
N ALA A 109 -23.92 -16.75 27.52
CA ALA A 109 -24.08 -16.56 28.96
C ALA A 109 -23.26 -17.53 29.83
N GLU A 110 -22.94 -18.72 29.30
CA GLU A 110 -22.09 -19.73 29.96
C GLU A 110 -20.57 -19.49 29.73
N PHE A 111 -20.18 -18.54 28.88
CA PHE A 111 -18.78 -18.19 28.61
C PHE A 111 -18.01 -17.74 29.87
N SER A 112 -16.80 -18.27 30.05
CA SER A 112 -15.96 -18.02 31.23
C SER A 112 -14.65 -17.30 30.88
N LEU A 113 -14.41 -16.16 31.53
CA LEU A 113 -13.16 -15.39 31.39
C LEU A 113 -11.92 -16.12 31.95
N LYS A 114 -12.09 -17.14 32.80
CA LYS A 114 -11.01 -17.68 33.66
C LYS A 114 -9.81 -18.25 32.89
N SER A 115 -10.07 -19.07 31.89
CA SER A 115 -9.04 -19.74 31.07
C SER A 115 -8.25 -18.72 30.24
N VAL A 116 -8.95 -17.88 29.47
CA VAL A 116 -8.37 -16.82 28.64
C VAL A 116 -7.60 -15.82 29.50
N SER A 117 -8.12 -15.43 30.68
CA SER A 117 -7.41 -14.54 31.61
C SER A 117 -6.11 -15.15 32.13
N SER A 118 -6.09 -16.43 32.50
CA SER A 118 -4.87 -17.10 32.99
C SER A 118 -3.79 -17.16 31.89
N ALA A 119 -4.19 -17.60 30.68
CA ALA A 119 -3.29 -17.70 29.54
C ALA A 119 -2.75 -16.33 29.09
N THR A 120 -3.61 -15.32 28.96
CA THR A 120 -3.21 -13.97 28.53
C THR A 120 -2.36 -13.24 29.58
N GLN A 121 -2.58 -13.47 30.88
CA GLN A 121 -1.74 -12.90 31.94
C GLN A 121 -0.33 -13.49 31.92
N LYS A 122 -0.19 -14.82 31.97
CA LYS A 122 1.11 -15.49 31.88
C LYS A 122 1.85 -15.15 30.58
N LEU A 123 1.14 -15.05 29.46
CA LEU A 123 1.72 -14.65 28.18
C LEU A 123 2.28 -13.21 28.20
N LYS A 124 1.63 -12.27 28.90
CA LYS A 124 2.13 -10.90 29.11
C LYS A 124 3.35 -10.85 30.05
N GLU A 125 3.58 -11.88 30.86
CA GLU A 125 4.71 -11.95 31.81
C GLU A 125 5.98 -12.52 31.17
N MET A 126 5.88 -13.35 30.14
CA MET A 126 7.02 -14.00 29.46
C MET A 126 8.19 -13.05 29.09
N PRO A 127 7.98 -11.81 28.57
CA PRO A 127 9.08 -10.87 28.29
C PRO A 127 9.85 -10.38 29.52
N LYS A 128 9.37 -10.65 30.73
CA LYS A 128 10.02 -10.30 32.01
C LYS A 128 10.53 -11.51 32.77
N SER A 129 9.90 -12.68 32.59
CA SER A 129 10.19 -13.89 33.37
C SER A 129 11.19 -14.83 32.68
N LEU A 130 11.31 -14.77 31.34
CA LEU A 130 12.29 -15.53 30.57
C LEU A 130 13.66 -14.84 30.61
N ASP A 131 14.53 -15.33 31.48
CA ASP A 131 15.77 -14.68 31.92
C ASP A 131 16.77 -14.40 30.78
N MET A 132 17.62 -13.39 30.99
CA MET A 132 18.48 -12.76 29.95
C MET A 132 19.97 -13.19 29.87
N PRO A 133 20.65 -13.85 30.84
CA PRO A 133 22.06 -14.21 30.71
C PRO A 133 22.30 -15.45 29.82
N VAL A 134 21.28 -15.95 29.12
CA VAL A 134 21.34 -17.20 28.33
C VAL A 134 21.33 -16.99 26.80
N GLU A 135 21.17 -15.76 26.29
CA GLU A 135 21.06 -15.52 24.83
C GLU A 135 22.26 -16.08 24.04
N GLY A 136 23.47 -16.06 24.60
CA GLY A 136 24.64 -16.67 23.97
C GLY A 136 24.58 -18.20 23.87
N LEU A 137 24.08 -18.87 24.90
CA LEU A 137 23.88 -20.33 24.92
C LEU A 137 22.75 -20.75 23.96
N GLU A 138 21.70 -19.93 23.86
CA GLU A 138 20.59 -20.11 22.92
C GLU A 138 21.05 -19.96 21.47
N ASP A 139 21.78 -18.89 21.15
CA ASP A 139 22.32 -18.64 19.80
C ASP A 139 23.35 -19.71 19.41
N ASP A 140 24.22 -20.13 20.33
CA ASP A 140 25.13 -21.26 20.11
C ASP A 140 24.32 -22.55 19.85
N ALA A 141 23.30 -22.87 20.65
CA ALA A 141 22.48 -24.08 20.46
C ALA A 141 21.80 -24.14 19.07
N LEU A 142 21.25 -23.01 18.59
CA LEU A 142 20.70 -22.89 17.24
C LEU A 142 21.77 -23.08 16.16
N LEU A 143 22.97 -22.52 16.36
CA LEU A 143 24.08 -22.66 15.43
C LEU A 143 24.65 -24.09 15.40
N TYR A 144 24.71 -24.76 16.55
CA TYR A 144 25.11 -26.18 16.65
C TYR A 144 24.11 -27.10 15.94
N ASP A 145 22.80 -26.83 16.02
CA ASP A 145 21.81 -27.61 15.29
C ASP A 145 21.90 -27.42 13.77
N GLN A 146 22.06 -26.17 13.30
CA GLN A 146 22.30 -25.89 11.88
C GLN A 146 23.59 -26.57 11.38
N ILE A 147 24.68 -26.48 12.15
CA ILE A 147 25.96 -27.13 11.83
C ILE A 147 25.84 -28.66 11.81
N ARG A 148 25.03 -29.25 12.71
CA ARG A 148 24.72 -30.69 12.71
C ARG A 148 24.02 -31.08 11.40
N ILE A 149 22.94 -30.38 11.05
CA ILE A 149 22.13 -30.61 9.84
C ILE A 149 22.98 -30.47 8.57
N ASP A 150 23.66 -29.33 8.40
CA ASP A 150 24.49 -29.04 7.22
C ASP A 150 25.64 -30.05 7.06
N SER A 151 26.13 -30.64 8.17
CA SER A 151 27.19 -31.65 8.12
C SER A 151 26.76 -33.00 7.52
N GLU A 152 25.46 -33.27 7.37
CA GLU A 152 24.95 -34.48 6.73
C GLU A 152 25.37 -34.57 5.25
N GLU A 153 25.46 -33.43 4.54
CA GLU A 153 26.00 -33.35 3.17
C GLU A 153 27.49 -33.70 3.08
N CYS A 154 28.22 -33.64 4.20
CA CYS A 154 29.68 -33.67 4.24
C CYS A 154 30.28 -35.04 4.58
N LYS A 155 29.46 -36.09 4.73
CA LYS A 155 29.89 -37.44 5.16
C LYS A 155 31.07 -38.00 4.35
N ASP A 156 31.00 -37.88 3.02
CA ASP A 156 32.03 -38.42 2.11
C ASP A 156 33.10 -37.39 1.69
N VAL A 157 33.29 -36.29 2.45
CA VAL A 157 34.18 -35.19 2.05
C VAL A 157 35.63 -35.63 1.76
N LEU A 158 36.14 -36.65 2.46
CA LEU A 158 37.47 -37.21 2.25
C LEU A 158 37.59 -38.01 0.94
N ASN A 159 36.48 -38.49 0.39
CA ASN A 159 36.39 -39.36 -0.77
C ASN A 159 35.34 -38.87 -1.80
N LEU A 160 35.45 -37.62 -2.25
CA LEU A 160 34.50 -37.00 -3.20
C LEU A 160 34.20 -37.91 -4.42
N PRO A 161 32.95 -38.38 -4.58
CA PRO A 161 32.54 -39.19 -5.73
C PRO A 161 32.77 -38.47 -7.06
N LYS A 162 32.98 -39.21 -8.15
CA LYS A 162 33.23 -38.69 -9.52
C LYS A 162 34.43 -37.75 -9.69
N LYS A 163 35.17 -37.37 -8.65
CA LYS A 163 36.33 -36.44 -8.74
C LYS A 163 37.35 -36.86 -9.80
N THR A 164 37.67 -38.15 -9.89
CA THR A 164 38.66 -38.67 -10.85
C THR A 164 38.18 -38.52 -12.29
N GLU A 165 36.92 -38.89 -12.58
CA GLU A 165 36.29 -38.75 -13.90
C GLU A 165 36.22 -37.27 -14.32
N TYR A 166 35.89 -36.37 -13.37
CA TYR A 166 35.87 -34.92 -13.61
C TYR A 166 37.27 -34.40 -14.00
N LEU A 167 38.33 -34.82 -13.31
CA LEU A 167 39.69 -34.39 -13.63
C LEU A 167 40.18 -34.95 -14.98
N GLN A 168 39.77 -36.16 -15.36
CA GLN A 168 40.02 -36.70 -16.71
C GLN A 168 39.31 -35.88 -17.81
N ALA A 169 38.08 -35.41 -17.55
CA ALA A 169 37.39 -34.51 -18.48
C ALA A 169 38.06 -33.13 -18.57
N ILE A 170 38.64 -32.61 -17.48
CA ILE A 170 39.44 -31.38 -17.49
C ILE A 170 40.70 -31.54 -18.35
N GLU A 171 41.40 -32.67 -18.27
CA GLU A 171 42.55 -32.95 -19.15
C GLU A 171 42.14 -33.08 -20.62
N ALA A 172 40.96 -33.66 -20.89
CA ALA A 172 40.39 -33.73 -22.24
C ALA A 172 39.93 -32.36 -22.80
N VAL A 173 39.66 -31.36 -21.96
CA VAL A 173 39.40 -29.97 -22.37
C VAL A 173 40.70 -29.25 -22.69
N ASP A 174 41.71 -29.36 -21.80
CA ASP A 174 43.06 -28.78 -21.97
C ASP A 174 43.74 -29.29 -23.25
N ALA A 175 43.61 -30.59 -23.56
CA ALA A 175 44.16 -31.17 -24.77
C ALA A 175 43.42 -30.74 -26.06
N HIS A 176 42.12 -30.45 -25.97
CA HIS A 176 41.26 -30.19 -27.12
C HIS A 176 41.30 -28.72 -27.56
N PHE A 177 40.93 -27.80 -26.66
CA PHE A 177 40.67 -26.41 -27.05
C PHE A 177 41.92 -25.52 -27.13
N LYS A 178 43.07 -26.00 -26.62
CA LYS A 178 44.35 -25.28 -26.61
C LYS A 178 44.87 -24.87 -28.00
N ASN A 179 44.47 -25.58 -29.06
CA ASN A 179 44.88 -25.32 -30.43
C ASN A 179 43.73 -24.80 -31.32
N VAL A 180 42.56 -24.47 -30.75
CA VAL A 180 41.34 -24.10 -31.49
C VAL A 180 41.09 -22.60 -31.42
N SER A 181 41.13 -21.91 -32.56
CA SER A 181 40.84 -20.47 -32.64
C SER A 181 39.34 -20.21 -32.82
N PHE A 182 38.68 -19.83 -31.74
CA PHE A 182 37.28 -19.36 -31.79
C PHE A 182 37.15 -18.00 -32.50
N GLN A 183 38.25 -17.24 -32.63
CA GLN A 183 38.26 -15.92 -33.29
C GLN A 183 37.96 -16.00 -34.79
N GLU A 184 38.33 -17.10 -35.47
CA GLU A 184 38.00 -17.24 -36.90
C GLU A 184 36.53 -17.60 -37.12
N LEU A 185 35.95 -18.45 -36.26
CA LEU A 185 34.51 -18.70 -36.26
C LEU A 185 33.72 -17.42 -35.93
N ASP A 186 34.18 -16.62 -34.96
CA ASP A 186 33.48 -15.40 -34.56
C ASP A 186 33.42 -14.35 -35.69
N LYS A 187 34.53 -14.17 -36.43
CA LYS A 187 34.59 -13.37 -37.67
C LYS A 187 33.68 -13.95 -38.76
N ALA A 188 33.71 -15.26 -38.96
CA ALA A 188 32.86 -15.91 -39.97
C ALA A 188 31.37 -15.67 -39.67
N LEU A 189 30.99 -15.74 -38.39
CA LEU A 189 29.63 -15.45 -37.93
C LEU A 189 29.23 -13.97 -38.09
N ASP A 190 30.11 -13.00 -37.80
CA ASP A 190 29.83 -11.59 -38.11
C ASP A 190 29.60 -11.36 -39.62
N ASN A 191 30.47 -11.95 -40.44
CA ASN A 191 30.43 -11.78 -41.89
C ASN A 191 29.16 -12.37 -42.54
N ILE A 192 28.54 -13.41 -41.97
CA ILE A 192 27.25 -13.95 -42.45
C ILE A 192 26.03 -13.27 -41.81
N ILE A 193 26.10 -12.87 -40.52
CA ILE A 193 24.95 -12.29 -39.81
C ILE A 193 24.55 -10.94 -40.42
N SER A 194 25.51 -10.09 -40.79
CA SER A 194 25.20 -8.77 -41.35
C SER A 194 24.41 -8.84 -42.68
N PRO A 195 24.82 -9.62 -43.70
CA PRO A 195 24.01 -9.86 -44.90
C PRO A 195 22.62 -10.46 -44.60
N LEU A 196 22.51 -11.47 -43.73
CA LEU A 196 21.22 -12.09 -43.40
C LEU A 196 20.25 -11.11 -42.74
N VAL A 197 20.75 -10.20 -41.89
CA VAL A 197 19.95 -9.12 -41.28
C VAL A 197 19.38 -8.18 -42.34
N GLU A 198 20.18 -7.77 -43.34
CA GLU A 198 19.71 -6.87 -44.40
C GLU A 198 18.76 -7.57 -45.39
N ILE A 199 19.02 -8.83 -45.76
CA ILE A 199 18.08 -9.63 -46.57
C ILE A 199 16.71 -9.72 -45.87
N ASN A 200 16.70 -10.00 -44.57
CA ASN A 200 15.45 -10.09 -43.78
C ASN A 200 14.69 -8.75 -43.74
N LYS A 201 15.39 -7.60 -43.82
CA LYS A 201 14.76 -6.26 -43.87
C LYS A 201 14.13 -5.91 -45.23
N LEU A 202 14.45 -6.61 -46.33
CA LEU A 202 13.95 -6.27 -47.66
C LEU A 202 12.41 -6.29 -47.73
N ASP A 203 11.80 -5.21 -48.24
CA ASP A 203 10.38 -5.23 -48.61
C ASP A 203 10.20 -6.01 -49.92
N LEU A 204 9.56 -7.17 -49.83
CA LEU A 204 9.31 -8.07 -50.96
C LEU A 204 8.14 -7.58 -51.86
N LYS A 205 7.32 -6.62 -51.40
CA LYS A 205 6.18 -6.07 -52.16
C LYS A 205 6.55 -4.85 -53.02
N LEU A 206 7.70 -4.22 -52.75
CA LEU A 206 8.18 -3.06 -53.50
C LEU A 206 8.59 -3.45 -54.93
N LYS A 207 7.90 -2.91 -55.94
CA LYS A 207 8.26 -3.05 -57.35
C LYS A 207 9.60 -2.35 -57.63
N ARG A 208 10.52 -3.07 -58.28
CA ARG A 208 11.89 -2.61 -58.58
C ARG A 208 12.22 -2.78 -60.07
N ASN A 209 13.06 -1.89 -60.59
CA ASN A 209 13.63 -2.02 -61.93
C ASN A 209 14.83 -3.01 -61.92
N ASP A 210 15.29 -3.41 -63.10
CA ASP A 210 16.29 -4.48 -63.26
C ASP A 210 17.69 -4.09 -62.76
N LYS A 211 17.99 -2.78 -62.69
CA LYS A 211 19.23 -2.27 -62.09
C LYS A 211 19.19 -2.39 -60.57
N ASP A 212 18.07 -2.06 -59.93
CA ASP A 212 17.90 -2.21 -58.48
C ASP A 212 17.90 -3.69 -58.07
N LEU A 213 17.29 -4.57 -58.87
CA LEU A 213 17.37 -6.02 -58.68
C LEU A 213 18.81 -6.53 -58.84
N SER A 214 19.52 -6.10 -59.89
CA SER A 214 20.94 -6.43 -60.09
C SER A 214 21.81 -6.01 -58.89
N ASN A 215 21.53 -4.84 -58.30
CA ASN A 215 22.23 -4.35 -57.12
C ASN A 215 21.94 -5.24 -55.89
N ILE A 216 20.69 -5.65 -55.67
CA ILE A 216 20.29 -6.54 -54.57
C ILE A 216 21.01 -7.89 -54.64
N TYR A 217 21.07 -8.51 -55.82
CA TYR A 217 21.83 -9.76 -56.02
C TYR A 217 23.32 -9.55 -55.67
N ASN A 218 23.97 -8.56 -56.28
CA ASN A 218 25.40 -8.28 -56.08
C ASN A 218 25.75 -7.95 -54.63
N GLN A 219 24.86 -7.24 -53.92
CA GLN A 219 25.11 -6.75 -52.56
C GLN A 219 24.89 -7.82 -51.48
N TYR A 220 23.92 -8.71 -51.67
CA TYR A 220 23.44 -9.60 -50.60
C TYR A 220 23.50 -11.09 -50.91
N PHE A 221 23.36 -11.51 -52.17
CA PHE A 221 23.25 -12.93 -52.54
C PHE A 221 24.53 -13.49 -53.16
N PHE A 222 25.25 -12.72 -53.97
CA PHE A 222 26.46 -13.18 -54.69
C PHE A 222 27.55 -13.78 -53.77
N ASN A 223 27.80 -13.20 -52.60
CA ASN A 223 28.81 -13.72 -51.66
C ASN A 223 28.24 -14.74 -50.65
N LEU A 224 26.93 -15.00 -50.67
CA LEU A 224 26.23 -15.75 -49.61
C LEU A 224 26.70 -17.22 -49.50
N PRO A 225 26.94 -17.98 -50.60
CA PRO A 225 27.44 -19.35 -50.51
C PRO A 225 28.80 -19.45 -49.79
N GLY A 226 29.77 -18.64 -50.21
CA GLY A 226 31.12 -18.65 -49.63
C GLY A 226 31.18 -18.20 -48.17
N LEU A 227 30.27 -17.30 -47.76
CA LEU A 227 30.14 -16.91 -46.35
C LEU A 227 29.57 -18.04 -45.48
N LEU A 228 28.64 -18.84 -46.02
CA LEU A 228 28.13 -20.03 -45.32
C LEU A 228 29.16 -21.16 -45.26
N GLU A 229 29.90 -21.40 -46.35
CA GLU A 229 30.99 -22.38 -46.40
C GLU A 229 32.14 -22.04 -45.43
N LEU A 230 32.43 -20.75 -45.22
CA LEU A 230 33.40 -20.32 -44.20
C LEU A 230 32.94 -20.69 -42.79
N VAL A 231 31.66 -20.44 -42.45
CA VAL A 231 31.11 -20.80 -41.13
C VAL A 231 31.05 -22.32 -40.95
N GLU A 232 30.65 -23.07 -41.97
CA GLU A 232 30.70 -24.54 -41.99
C GLU A 232 32.13 -25.05 -41.73
N THR A 233 33.13 -24.44 -42.36
CA THR A 233 34.54 -24.80 -42.25
C THR A 233 35.06 -24.57 -40.82
N GLU A 234 34.82 -23.40 -40.24
CA GLU A 234 35.27 -23.12 -38.87
C GLU A 234 34.52 -23.94 -37.82
N LEU A 235 33.20 -24.16 -37.96
CA LEU A 235 32.43 -25.08 -37.11
C LEU A 235 32.99 -26.51 -37.19
N SER A 236 33.31 -26.99 -38.40
CA SER A 236 33.82 -28.35 -38.61
C SER A 236 35.18 -28.58 -37.95
N LYS A 237 36.04 -27.55 -37.85
CA LYS A 237 37.31 -27.61 -37.10
C LYS A 237 37.10 -27.78 -35.60
N ILE A 238 36.08 -27.18 -35.01
CA ILE A 238 35.74 -27.30 -33.58
C ILE A 238 35.09 -28.67 -33.28
N LEU A 239 34.30 -29.18 -34.22
CA LEU A 239 33.48 -30.39 -34.04
C LEU A 239 34.22 -31.70 -34.36
N SER A 240 35.16 -31.68 -35.30
CA SER A 240 35.85 -32.88 -35.77
C SER A 240 36.99 -33.35 -34.85
N SER A 241 37.35 -32.55 -33.83
CA SER A 241 38.47 -32.81 -32.91
C SER A 241 38.08 -33.53 -31.60
N GLY A 242 36.78 -33.68 -31.27
CA GLY A 242 36.38 -34.22 -29.96
C GLY A 242 34.97 -34.81 -29.86
N ASP A 243 34.84 -35.97 -29.21
CA ASP A 243 33.54 -36.52 -28.80
C ASP A 243 33.01 -35.77 -27.57
N MET A 244 32.02 -34.90 -27.81
CA MET A 244 31.34 -34.09 -26.79
C MET A 244 30.77 -34.90 -25.61
N LYS A 245 30.55 -36.22 -25.75
CA LYS A 245 30.15 -37.08 -24.61
C LYS A 245 31.18 -37.07 -23.47
N LYS A 246 32.46 -36.84 -23.78
CA LYS A 246 33.57 -36.81 -22.79
C LYS A 246 33.47 -35.63 -21.82
N TYR A 247 32.71 -34.58 -22.16
CA TYR A 247 32.60 -33.36 -21.35
C TYR A 247 31.35 -33.30 -20.47
N LYS A 248 30.44 -34.29 -20.57
CA LYS A 248 29.14 -34.31 -19.88
C LYS A 248 29.20 -34.20 -18.35
N ILE A 249 30.32 -34.57 -17.74
CA ILE A 249 30.56 -34.49 -16.30
C ILE A 249 30.95 -33.09 -15.81
N LEU A 250 31.39 -32.19 -16.70
CA LEU A 250 31.87 -30.86 -16.32
C LEU A 250 30.74 -29.97 -15.77
N PRO A 251 29.51 -29.98 -16.33
CA PRO A 251 28.32 -29.40 -15.70
C PRO A 251 28.01 -29.93 -14.29
N GLU A 252 28.36 -31.19 -13.95
CA GLU A 252 28.14 -31.73 -12.59
C GLU A 252 29.09 -31.16 -11.51
N SER A 253 30.00 -30.24 -11.88
CA SER A 253 30.96 -29.57 -10.97
C SER A 253 30.37 -29.14 -9.62
N GLU A 254 29.22 -28.47 -9.61
CA GLU A 254 28.59 -28.01 -8.37
C GLU A 254 28.25 -29.16 -7.44
N ARG A 255 27.68 -30.25 -7.98
CA ARG A 255 27.32 -31.46 -7.22
C ARG A 255 28.56 -32.21 -6.72
N ILE A 256 29.57 -32.33 -7.56
CA ILE A 256 30.81 -33.09 -7.27
C ILE A 256 31.62 -32.42 -6.16
N PHE A 257 31.64 -31.08 -6.10
CA PHE A 257 32.37 -30.34 -5.09
C PHE A 257 31.52 -29.80 -3.92
N LYS A 258 30.19 -30.00 -3.93
CA LYS A 258 29.31 -29.60 -2.82
C LYS A 258 29.78 -30.07 -1.43
N PRO A 259 30.21 -31.33 -1.21
CA PRO A 259 30.58 -31.77 0.15
C PRO A 259 31.81 -31.04 0.70
N ILE A 260 32.79 -30.70 -0.15
CA ILE A 260 33.99 -29.94 0.26
C ILE A 260 33.70 -28.44 0.38
N GLU A 261 32.77 -27.89 -0.42
CA GLU A 261 32.29 -26.51 -0.28
C GLU A 261 31.48 -26.32 1.02
N THR A 262 30.54 -27.22 1.33
CA THR A 262 29.79 -27.19 2.59
C THR A 262 30.73 -27.38 3.78
N MET A 263 31.70 -28.31 3.73
CA MET A 263 32.69 -28.45 4.81
C MET A 263 33.52 -27.18 5.03
N ILE A 264 33.92 -26.47 3.96
CA ILE A 264 34.60 -25.16 4.08
C ILE A 264 33.68 -24.10 4.71
N SER A 265 32.39 -24.09 4.38
CA SER A 265 31.39 -23.24 5.04
C SER A 265 31.26 -23.57 6.53
N LEU A 266 31.22 -24.85 6.89
CA LEU A 266 31.13 -25.32 8.27
C LEU A 266 32.36 -24.91 9.09
N ILE A 267 33.57 -25.00 8.54
CA ILE A 267 34.80 -24.48 9.14
C ILE A 267 34.70 -22.95 9.36
N GLU A 268 34.25 -22.19 8.34
CA GLU A 268 34.00 -20.75 8.46
C GLU A 268 32.89 -20.42 9.48
N GLN A 269 31.99 -21.35 9.83
CA GLN A 269 30.94 -21.19 10.86
C GLN A 269 31.44 -21.58 12.26
N ARG A 270 32.10 -22.73 12.42
CA ARG A 270 32.69 -23.22 13.68
C ARG A 270 33.64 -22.19 14.29
N GLY A 271 34.41 -21.49 13.44
CA GLY A 271 35.29 -20.38 13.86
C GLY A 271 34.60 -19.12 14.40
N LYS A 272 33.26 -19.09 14.48
CA LYS A 272 32.46 -17.99 15.07
C LYS A 272 31.86 -18.32 16.44
N ILE A 273 31.81 -19.61 16.80
CA ILE A 273 31.26 -20.11 18.07
C ILE A 273 32.14 -19.59 19.22
N LYS A 274 31.52 -19.20 20.34
CA LYS A 274 32.24 -18.71 21.52
C LYS A 274 32.65 -19.86 22.45
N GLY A 275 33.36 -19.52 23.53
CA GLY A 275 33.80 -20.51 24.52
C GLY A 275 32.62 -21.11 25.31
N VAL A 276 32.89 -22.24 25.95
CA VAL A 276 31.92 -23.00 26.77
C VAL A 276 31.14 -22.09 27.74
N SER A 277 29.81 -22.23 27.74
CA SER A 277 28.92 -21.50 28.66
C SER A 277 29.03 -22.01 30.10
N SER A 278 28.73 -21.15 31.09
CA SER A 278 28.73 -21.53 32.51
C SER A 278 27.62 -22.53 32.84
N ASP A 279 27.81 -23.33 33.90
CA ASP A 279 26.79 -24.26 34.41
C ASP A 279 25.45 -23.54 34.69
N GLU A 280 25.54 -22.36 35.31
CA GLU A 280 24.44 -21.43 35.58
C GLU A 280 23.61 -21.07 34.32
N ALA A 281 24.25 -20.90 33.16
CA ALA A 281 23.54 -20.60 31.93
C ALA A 281 22.67 -21.78 31.45
N TYR A 282 23.13 -23.02 31.65
CA TYR A 282 22.34 -24.22 31.35
C TYR A 282 21.15 -24.36 32.31
N ASP A 283 21.35 -24.10 33.60
CA ASP A 283 20.27 -24.17 34.59
C ASP A 283 19.21 -23.07 34.38
N ASN A 284 19.64 -21.86 34.01
CA ASN A 284 18.74 -20.75 33.64
C ASN A 284 17.97 -21.05 32.33
N ALA A 285 18.60 -21.68 31.34
CA ALA A 285 17.92 -22.13 30.12
C ALA A 285 16.85 -23.19 30.42
N LYS A 286 17.18 -24.18 31.27
CA LYS A 286 16.24 -25.21 31.75
C LYS A 286 15.06 -24.60 32.52
N ASN A 287 15.30 -23.59 33.36
CA ASN A 287 14.24 -22.83 34.05
C ASN A 287 13.34 -22.08 33.05
N ASN A 288 13.91 -21.38 32.07
CA ASN A 288 13.14 -20.71 31.02
C ASN A 288 12.23 -21.69 30.25
N PHE A 289 12.73 -22.88 29.89
CA PHE A 289 11.92 -23.87 29.18
C PHE A 289 10.81 -24.47 30.06
N GLN A 290 11.03 -24.59 31.38
CA GLN A 290 9.97 -24.97 32.32
C GLN A 290 8.85 -23.92 32.37
N GLN A 291 9.16 -22.62 32.28
CA GLN A 291 8.15 -21.56 32.19
C GLN A 291 7.35 -21.64 30.88
N VAL A 292 8.02 -21.90 29.75
CA VAL A 292 7.35 -22.08 28.45
C VAL A 292 6.43 -23.31 28.46
N PHE A 293 6.87 -24.43 29.03
CA PHE A 293 6.03 -25.63 29.22
C PHE A 293 4.79 -25.35 30.08
N ASN A 294 4.96 -24.61 31.18
CA ASN A 294 3.84 -24.22 32.05
C ASN A 294 2.83 -23.36 31.28
N LEU A 295 3.30 -22.37 30.50
CA LEU A 295 2.47 -21.52 29.65
C LEU A 295 1.66 -22.33 28.61
N THR A 296 2.25 -23.37 28.01
CA THR A 296 1.54 -24.25 27.05
C THR A 296 0.25 -24.80 27.65
N THR A 297 0.28 -25.22 28.92
CA THR A 297 -0.88 -25.81 29.62
C THR A 297 -2.03 -24.81 29.78
N ASP A 298 -1.74 -23.53 30.08
CA ASP A 298 -2.76 -22.47 30.13
C ASP A 298 -3.29 -22.12 28.73
N LEU A 299 -2.41 -22.05 27.72
CA LEU A 299 -2.80 -21.76 26.35
C LEU A 299 -3.76 -22.82 25.80
N ASP A 300 -3.43 -24.11 25.95
CA ASP A 300 -4.32 -25.22 25.57
C ASP A 300 -5.64 -25.19 26.36
N SER A 301 -5.59 -24.88 27.67
CA SER A 301 -6.78 -24.71 28.51
C SER A 301 -7.69 -23.55 28.05
N SER A 302 -7.16 -22.56 27.32
CA SER A 302 -7.90 -21.43 26.75
C SER A 302 -8.32 -21.62 25.28
N ARG A 303 -7.86 -22.68 24.62
CA ARG A 303 -7.95 -22.83 23.16
C ARG A 303 -9.38 -22.82 22.63
N ASN A 304 -10.28 -23.52 23.32
CA ASN A 304 -11.70 -23.58 22.93
C ASN A 304 -12.41 -22.24 23.15
N ASP A 305 -12.07 -21.50 24.21
CA ASP A 305 -12.63 -20.18 24.49
C ASP A 305 -12.14 -19.13 23.47
N VAL A 306 -10.88 -19.19 23.06
CA VAL A 306 -10.33 -18.34 21.98
C VAL A 306 -11.01 -18.64 20.63
N LEU A 307 -11.29 -19.91 20.33
CA LEU A 307 -12.04 -20.32 19.14
C LEU A 307 -13.53 -19.91 19.20
N PHE A 308 -14.16 -19.98 20.38
CA PHE A 308 -15.50 -19.46 20.62
C PHE A 308 -15.56 -17.95 20.37
N LEU A 309 -14.65 -17.17 20.97
CA LEU A 309 -14.57 -15.72 20.75
C LEU A 309 -14.35 -15.35 19.28
N LYS A 310 -13.52 -16.11 18.55
CA LYS A 310 -13.30 -15.91 17.11
C LYS A 310 -14.57 -16.14 16.30
N SER A 311 -15.30 -17.23 16.60
CA SER A 311 -16.57 -17.54 15.94
C SER A 311 -17.66 -16.51 16.28
N PHE A 312 -17.72 -16.06 17.53
CA PHE A 312 -18.65 -15.05 18.00
C PHE A 312 -18.44 -13.68 17.34
N ILE A 313 -17.19 -13.23 17.19
CA ILE A 313 -16.89 -11.98 16.44
C ILE A 313 -17.28 -12.14 14.97
N ASN A 314 -16.99 -13.29 14.34
CA ASN A 314 -17.37 -13.52 12.94
C ASN A 314 -18.90 -13.39 12.75
N PHE A 315 -19.72 -13.98 13.62
CA PHE A 315 -21.17 -13.80 13.57
C PHE A 315 -21.59 -12.35 13.86
N ARG A 316 -21.01 -11.70 14.88
CA ARG A 316 -21.30 -10.29 15.23
C ARG A 316 -20.96 -9.29 14.12
N THR A 317 -20.09 -9.64 13.17
CA THR A 317 -19.60 -8.76 12.10
C THR A 317 -20.12 -9.10 10.70
N GLN A 318 -20.58 -10.34 10.47
CA GLN A 318 -21.29 -10.76 9.26
C GLN A 318 -22.80 -10.67 9.48
N LYS A 319 -23.62 -10.58 8.41
CA LYS A 319 -25.07 -10.64 8.57
C LYS A 319 -25.53 -12.09 8.67
N SER A 320 -26.07 -12.47 9.81
CA SER A 320 -26.75 -13.76 9.98
C SER A 320 -28.06 -13.80 9.19
N ALA A 321 -28.46 -14.99 8.73
CA ALA A 321 -29.79 -15.19 8.17
C ALA A 321 -30.86 -15.01 9.26
N LEU A 322 -31.82 -14.13 9.02
CA LEU A 322 -32.93 -13.85 9.94
C LEU A 322 -34.14 -14.76 9.64
N SER A 323 -34.99 -14.96 10.65
CA SER A 323 -36.13 -15.87 10.55
C SER A 323 -37.32 -15.48 11.45
N LEU A 324 -37.07 -14.74 12.53
CA LEU A 324 -38.04 -14.19 13.47
C LEU A 324 -38.11 -12.66 13.37
N THR A 325 -36.98 -12.04 13.03
CA THR A 325 -36.77 -10.58 13.03
C THR A 325 -36.33 -10.05 11.65
N ASP A 326 -36.72 -10.74 10.56
CA ASP A 326 -36.47 -10.37 9.16
C ASP A 326 -36.69 -8.86 8.86
N GLY A 327 -37.68 -8.22 9.49
CA GLY A 327 -38.02 -6.80 9.33
C GLY A 327 -37.15 -5.83 10.13
N PHE A 328 -36.25 -6.33 10.97
CA PHE A 328 -35.30 -5.58 11.78
C PHE A 328 -33.84 -5.88 11.36
N PRO A 329 -33.44 -5.61 10.10
CA PRO A 329 -32.13 -6.01 9.55
C PRO A 329 -30.90 -5.31 10.17
N ASN A 330 -31.10 -4.36 11.10
CA ASN A 330 -30.05 -3.81 11.97
C ASN A 330 -30.30 -4.13 13.46
N GLY A 331 -31.02 -5.22 13.77
CA GLY A 331 -31.28 -5.71 15.12
C GLY A 331 -32.06 -4.72 15.99
N ALA A 332 -31.70 -4.64 17.28
CA ALA A 332 -32.35 -3.78 18.28
C ALA A 332 -32.48 -2.29 17.87
N SER A 333 -31.58 -1.77 17.02
CA SER A 333 -31.69 -0.43 16.42
C SER A 333 -33.00 -0.24 15.64
N ASP A 334 -33.40 -1.23 14.84
CA ASP A 334 -34.59 -1.13 14.00
C ASP A 334 -35.88 -1.40 14.81
N VAL A 335 -35.81 -2.23 15.85
CA VAL A 335 -36.92 -2.37 16.81
C VAL A 335 -37.16 -1.03 17.52
N LYS A 336 -36.10 -0.27 17.82
CA LYS A 336 -36.23 1.09 18.39
C LYS A 336 -36.84 2.10 17.42
N LYS A 337 -36.49 2.05 16.12
CA LYS A 337 -37.10 2.92 15.08
C LYS A 337 -38.61 2.76 14.98
N LEU A 338 -39.16 1.62 15.38
CA LEU A 338 -40.61 1.37 15.36
C LEU A 338 -41.43 2.43 16.11
N THR A 339 -40.85 3.08 17.13
CA THR A 339 -41.52 4.17 17.88
C THR A 339 -41.58 5.48 17.08
N GLU A 340 -40.65 5.69 16.15
CA GLU A 340 -40.64 6.80 15.19
C GLU A 340 -41.51 6.45 13.96
N ASP A 341 -41.41 5.22 13.45
CA ASP A 341 -42.16 4.69 12.30
C ASP A 341 -43.68 4.82 12.45
N VAL A 342 -44.24 4.51 13.64
CA VAL A 342 -45.68 4.64 13.89
C VAL A 342 -46.18 6.09 13.90
N GLN A 343 -45.29 7.08 13.94
CA GLN A 343 -45.62 8.50 13.85
C GLN A 343 -45.23 9.13 12.49
N ASP A 344 -44.74 8.32 11.55
CA ASP A 344 -44.18 8.83 10.29
C ASP A 344 -45.19 9.63 9.44
N PRO A 345 -44.80 10.81 8.90
CA PRO A 345 -45.70 11.65 8.10
C PRO A 345 -46.23 11.01 6.82
N TRP A 346 -45.46 10.15 6.15
CA TRP A 346 -45.92 9.41 4.97
C TRP A 346 -46.90 8.30 5.38
N LEU A 347 -46.64 7.59 6.48
CA LEU A 347 -47.60 6.60 7.01
C LEU A 347 -48.93 7.27 7.37
N LYS A 348 -48.90 8.43 8.03
CA LYS A 348 -50.06 9.24 8.35
C LYS A 348 -50.80 9.74 7.09
N GLN A 349 -50.07 10.14 6.05
CA GLN A 349 -50.66 10.54 4.77
C GLN A 349 -51.31 9.36 4.03
N LEU A 350 -50.71 8.17 4.10
CA LEU A 350 -51.16 6.98 3.38
C LEU A 350 -52.36 6.28 4.05
N ALA A 351 -52.40 6.28 5.38
CA ALA A 351 -53.50 5.67 6.15
C ALA A 351 -54.66 6.65 6.45
N GLY A 352 -54.40 7.97 6.36
CA GLY A 352 -55.40 9.01 6.60
C GLY A 352 -56.05 8.89 7.99
N ASN A 353 -57.37 9.06 8.04
CA ASN A 353 -58.15 8.89 9.26
C ASN A 353 -58.62 7.43 9.50
N SER A 354 -58.24 6.49 8.62
CA SER A 354 -58.71 5.10 8.69
C SER A 354 -57.91 4.23 9.65
N VAL A 355 -56.71 4.66 10.08
CA VAL A 355 -55.89 3.97 11.08
C VAL A 355 -55.51 4.92 12.22
N SER A 356 -55.77 4.53 13.45
CA SER A 356 -55.37 5.26 14.66
C SER A 356 -53.93 4.91 15.01
N LEU A 357 -53.00 5.73 14.50
CA LEU A 357 -51.56 5.60 14.76
C LEU A 357 -51.21 5.74 16.25
N GLU A 358 -51.99 6.52 17.01
CA GLU A 358 -51.87 6.62 18.46
C GLU A 358 -52.23 5.28 19.15
N LYS A 359 -53.34 4.65 18.75
CA LYS A 359 -53.75 3.34 19.27
C LYS A 359 -52.71 2.25 18.92
N LEU A 360 -52.13 2.32 17.71
CA LEU A 360 -51.06 1.42 17.26
C LEU A 360 -49.79 1.58 18.11
N GLY A 361 -49.34 2.82 18.35
CA GLY A 361 -48.19 3.10 19.21
C GLY A 361 -48.40 2.65 20.65
N ASN A 362 -49.60 2.86 21.21
CA ASN A 362 -49.96 2.35 22.54
C ASN A 362 -50.01 0.81 22.59
N GLY A 363 -50.52 0.16 21.54
CA GLY A 363 -50.58 -1.29 21.43
C GLY A 363 -49.19 -1.97 21.38
N LEU A 364 -48.20 -1.35 20.72
CA LEU A 364 -46.82 -1.83 20.57
C LEU A 364 -45.88 -1.51 21.76
N LYS A 365 -46.37 -0.77 22.76
CA LYS A 365 -45.57 -0.28 23.90
C LYS A 365 -44.75 -1.36 24.66
N PRO A 366 -45.23 -2.60 24.87
CA PRO A 366 -44.44 -3.67 25.50
C PRO A 366 -43.10 -3.98 24.83
N LEU A 367 -42.91 -3.70 23.54
CA LEU A 367 -41.63 -3.92 22.84
C LEU A 367 -40.47 -3.08 23.42
N SER A 368 -40.76 -1.98 24.14
CA SER A 368 -39.72 -1.22 24.85
C SER A 368 -38.87 -2.08 25.79
N ILE A 369 -39.46 -3.10 26.42
CA ILE A 369 -38.79 -3.99 27.37
C ILE A 369 -37.68 -4.80 26.70
N ILE A 370 -37.92 -5.32 25.49
CA ILE A 370 -36.88 -6.05 24.73
C ILE A 370 -35.88 -5.09 24.10
N ILE A 371 -36.31 -3.90 23.64
CA ILE A 371 -35.41 -2.85 23.13
C ILE A 371 -34.40 -2.43 24.20
N ASP A 372 -34.85 -2.12 25.42
CA ASP A 372 -33.98 -1.60 26.47
C ASP A 372 -32.95 -2.64 26.93
N GLN A 373 -33.37 -3.90 27.16
CA GLN A 373 -32.44 -4.97 27.55
C GLN A 373 -31.45 -5.32 26.43
N THR A 374 -31.91 -5.52 25.20
CA THR A 374 -30.99 -5.82 24.08
C THR A 374 -30.06 -4.66 23.78
N SER A 375 -30.52 -3.40 23.88
CA SER A 375 -29.66 -2.22 23.72
C SER A 375 -28.62 -2.08 24.84
N MET A 376 -28.90 -2.55 26.06
CA MET A 376 -27.90 -2.57 27.14
C MET A 376 -26.83 -3.65 26.91
N ILE A 377 -27.25 -4.84 26.45
CA ILE A 377 -26.35 -5.96 26.12
C ILE A 377 -25.46 -5.58 24.92
N ASP A 378 -26.05 -5.09 23.83
CA ASP A 378 -25.30 -4.69 22.63
C ASP A 378 -24.28 -3.58 22.93
N LYS A 379 -24.65 -2.62 23.79
CA LYS A 379 -23.74 -1.55 24.25
C LYS A 379 -22.50 -2.09 24.99
N LYS A 380 -22.62 -3.19 25.73
CA LYS A 380 -21.46 -3.88 26.34
C LYS A 380 -20.63 -4.65 25.30
N LEU A 381 -21.27 -5.14 24.23
CA LEU A 381 -20.66 -5.92 23.15
C LEU A 381 -20.18 -5.09 21.94
N VAL A 382 -20.14 -3.76 22.00
CA VAL A 382 -19.67 -2.90 20.88
C VAL A 382 -18.25 -3.24 20.43
N SER A 383 -17.41 -3.76 21.32
CA SER A 383 -16.04 -4.22 20.99
C SER A 383 -16.01 -5.44 20.08
N THR A 384 -17.05 -6.29 20.07
CA THR A 384 -17.12 -7.50 19.24
C THR A 384 -17.66 -7.24 17.84
N SER A 385 -18.27 -6.07 17.60
CA SER A 385 -18.81 -5.64 16.30
C SER A 385 -17.72 -5.14 15.31
N SER A 386 -16.48 -5.64 15.42
CA SER A 386 -15.36 -5.16 14.59
C SER A 386 -14.30 -6.24 14.32
N ASN A 387 -14.00 -6.46 13.03
CA ASN A 387 -13.03 -7.44 12.54
C ASN A 387 -11.57 -7.20 12.96
N HIS A 388 -11.23 -6.08 13.62
CA HIS A 388 -9.82 -5.78 13.93
C HIS A 388 -9.18 -6.81 14.87
N VAL A 389 -9.91 -7.24 15.92
CA VAL A 389 -9.41 -8.17 16.95
C VAL A 389 -9.31 -9.63 16.46
N LEU A 390 -9.89 -9.98 15.30
CA LEU A 390 -9.69 -11.30 14.69
C LEU A 390 -8.18 -11.57 14.44
N ASN A 391 -7.41 -10.54 14.08
CA ASN A 391 -5.95 -10.63 13.91
C ASN A 391 -5.17 -10.81 15.24
N SER A 392 -5.83 -10.63 16.37
CA SER A 392 -5.25 -10.69 17.71
C SER A 392 -5.66 -11.98 18.43
N LEU A 393 -6.90 -12.46 18.20
CA LEU A 393 -7.29 -13.85 18.50
C LEU A 393 -6.46 -14.85 17.69
N GLU A 394 -6.26 -14.63 16.39
CA GLU A 394 -5.40 -15.49 15.57
C GLU A 394 -3.95 -15.48 16.08
N TYR A 395 -3.46 -14.34 16.56
CA TYR A 395 -2.12 -14.23 17.12
C TYR A 395 -1.95 -15.01 18.44
N VAL A 396 -2.96 -15.05 19.31
CA VAL A 396 -2.94 -15.89 20.52
C VAL A 396 -3.06 -17.38 20.15
N LYS A 397 -3.86 -17.72 19.14
CA LYS A 397 -3.93 -19.09 18.56
C LYS A 397 -2.58 -19.52 17.97
N ASP A 398 -1.94 -18.68 17.16
CA ASP A 398 -0.63 -18.96 16.54
C ASP A 398 0.45 -19.22 17.60
N ILE A 399 0.38 -18.52 18.74
CA ILE A 399 1.26 -18.78 19.89
C ILE A 399 0.93 -20.13 20.54
N SER A 400 -0.34 -20.43 20.82
CA SER A 400 -0.78 -21.74 21.35
C SER A 400 -0.30 -22.90 20.47
N GLU A 401 -0.50 -22.81 19.15
CA GLU A 401 -0.09 -23.84 18.19
C GLU A 401 1.44 -23.97 18.08
N MET A 402 2.18 -22.88 18.30
CA MET A 402 3.64 -22.90 18.38
C MET A 402 4.18 -23.49 19.70
N THR A 403 3.48 -23.26 20.81
CA THR A 403 3.85 -23.82 22.13
C THR A 403 3.48 -25.29 22.30
N ALA A 404 2.48 -25.80 21.57
CA ALA A 404 1.94 -27.16 21.73
C ALA A 404 2.98 -28.28 21.58
N ASN A 405 4.04 -28.06 20.81
CA ASN A 405 5.14 -29.03 20.62
C ASN A 405 6.26 -28.92 21.69
N VAL A 406 6.18 -27.99 22.65
CA VAL A 406 7.12 -27.88 23.76
C VAL A 406 6.76 -28.93 24.82
N THR A 407 7.38 -30.10 24.72
CA THR A 407 7.21 -31.20 25.68
C THR A 407 8.20 -31.09 26.85
N GLN A 408 7.95 -31.83 27.93
CA GLN A 408 8.89 -31.95 29.05
C GLN A 408 10.27 -32.51 28.65
N GLY A 409 10.38 -33.18 27.49
CA GLY A 409 11.65 -33.61 26.89
C GLY A 409 12.60 -32.44 26.58
N ALA A 410 12.07 -31.22 26.37
CA ALA A 410 12.87 -30.01 26.22
C ALA A 410 13.87 -29.79 27.37
N LEU A 411 13.51 -30.17 28.61
CA LEU A 411 14.38 -30.04 29.78
C LEU A 411 15.59 -30.99 29.71
N LYS A 412 15.40 -32.19 29.17
CA LYS A 412 16.45 -33.21 28.95
C LYS A 412 17.36 -32.85 27.78
N SER A 413 16.84 -32.12 26.78
CA SER A 413 17.64 -31.66 25.64
C SER A 413 18.78 -30.72 26.06
N VAL A 414 18.56 -29.89 27.10
CA VAL A 414 19.59 -28.99 27.68
C VAL A 414 20.75 -29.80 28.29
N GLU A 415 20.44 -30.82 29.09
CA GLU A 415 21.44 -31.68 29.74
C GLU A 415 22.21 -32.52 28.70
N THR A 416 21.51 -33.01 27.68
CA THR A 416 22.09 -33.73 26.55
C THR A 416 23.04 -32.82 25.76
N PHE A 417 22.61 -31.60 25.44
CA PHE A 417 23.44 -30.62 24.74
C PHE A 417 24.65 -30.19 25.58
N LYS A 418 24.50 -29.97 26.90
CA LYS A 418 25.62 -29.69 27.81
C LYS A 418 26.70 -30.77 27.73
N SER A 419 26.29 -32.05 27.79
CA SER A 419 27.21 -33.19 27.67
C SER A 419 27.92 -33.23 26.31
N TYR A 420 27.19 -33.09 25.20
CA TYR A 420 27.78 -33.15 23.86
C TYR A 420 28.59 -31.91 23.48
N HIS A 421 28.19 -30.72 23.91
CA HIS A 421 28.93 -29.46 23.73
C HIS A 421 30.32 -29.58 24.37
N LEU A 422 30.39 -30.04 25.63
CA LEU A 422 31.65 -30.32 26.31
C LEU A 422 32.48 -31.40 25.58
N ASN A 423 31.89 -32.55 25.28
CA ASN A 423 32.63 -33.69 24.71
C ASN A 423 33.10 -33.46 23.27
N CYS A 424 32.32 -32.78 22.42
CA CYS A 424 32.70 -32.52 21.03
C CYS A 424 33.65 -31.32 20.87
N LEU A 425 33.68 -30.37 21.81
CA LEU A 425 34.64 -29.24 21.79
C LEU A 425 36.09 -29.65 22.13
N ILE A 426 36.32 -30.85 22.66
CA ILE A 426 37.66 -31.39 22.92
C ILE A 426 38.37 -31.84 21.61
N ILE A 427 37.63 -31.94 20.50
CA ILE A 427 38.14 -32.28 19.17
C ILE A 427 38.79 -31.02 18.52
N PRO A 428 39.94 -31.12 17.80
CA PRO A 428 40.92 -30.05 17.64
C PRO A 428 40.45 -28.64 17.26
N ARG A 429 41.32 -27.65 17.58
CA ARG A 429 41.12 -26.21 17.34
C ARG A 429 40.59 -25.93 15.92
N PRO A 430 39.64 -25.00 15.74
CA PRO A 430 39.09 -24.65 14.42
C PRO A 430 40.18 -24.35 13.40
N ILE A 431 40.01 -24.87 12.17
CA ILE A 431 41.01 -24.72 11.11
C ILE A 431 41.12 -23.24 10.72
N VAL A 432 42.28 -22.65 10.98
CA VAL A 432 42.60 -21.27 10.54
C VAL A 432 42.51 -21.15 9.03
N SER A 433 42.13 -19.98 8.53
CA SER A 433 41.82 -19.68 7.11
C SER A 433 42.97 -19.85 6.11
N ILE A 434 44.09 -20.44 6.53
CA ILE A 434 45.28 -20.75 5.73
C ILE A 434 45.13 -22.12 5.03
N GLY A 435 44.34 -23.06 5.58
CA GLY A 435 44.26 -24.44 5.09
C GLY A 435 43.55 -24.59 3.73
N TYR A 436 42.32 -24.11 3.62
CA TYR A 436 41.40 -24.36 2.50
C TYR A 436 41.38 -23.35 1.31
N PRO A 437 42.04 -22.16 1.28
CA PRO A 437 41.97 -21.25 0.13
C PRO A 437 42.37 -21.87 -1.21
N GLY A 438 43.31 -22.84 -1.19
CA GLY A 438 43.70 -23.60 -2.38
C GLY A 438 42.53 -24.42 -2.96
N SER A 439 41.74 -25.04 -2.09
CA SER A 439 40.54 -25.80 -2.45
C SER A 439 39.43 -24.88 -2.95
N LYS A 440 39.17 -23.77 -2.24
CA LYS A 440 38.16 -22.79 -2.62
C LYS A 440 38.35 -22.28 -4.05
N LYS A 441 39.57 -21.89 -4.41
CA LYS A 441 39.92 -21.46 -5.78
C LYS A 441 39.75 -22.56 -6.84
N VAL A 442 39.92 -23.84 -6.49
CA VAL A 442 39.62 -24.97 -7.39
C VAL A 442 38.11 -25.11 -7.60
N ILE A 443 37.32 -25.03 -6.52
CA ILE A 443 35.84 -25.14 -6.58
C ILE A 443 35.27 -24.01 -7.44
N GLU A 444 35.68 -22.77 -7.19
CA GLU A 444 35.30 -21.59 -7.97
C GLU A 444 35.63 -21.77 -9.47
N SER A 445 36.82 -22.27 -9.78
CA SER A 445 37.25 -22.55 -11.16
C SER A 445 36.46 -23.69 -11.80
N ALA A 446 36.16 -24.77 -11.06
CA ALA A 446 35.38 -25.90 -11.54
C ALA A 446 33.93 -25.50 -11.87
N LYS A 447 33.31 -24.62 -11.07
CA LYS A 447 31.98 -24.07 -11.34
C LYS A 447 31.96 -23.19 -12.60
N MET A 448 32.98 -22.35 -12.78
CA MET A 448 33.12 -21.52 -13.98
C MET A 448 33.24 -22.38 -15.25
N ILE A 449 34.10 -23.41 -15.21
CA ILE A 449 34.22 -24.40 -16.31
C ILE A 449 32.89 -25.11 -16.54
N GLY A 450 32.22 -25.59 -15.49
CA GLY A 450 30.93 -26.27 -15.61
C GLY A 450 29.87 -25.42 -16.32
N LYS A 451 29.73 -24.15 -15.91
CA LYS A 451 28.83 -23.17 -16.53
C LYS A 451 29.12 -22.97 -18.02
N VAL A 452 30.40 -22.82 -18.39
CA VAL A 452 30.81 -22.64 -19.80
C VAL A 452 30.54 -23.90 -20.61
N MET A 453 30.89 -25.08 -20.08
CA MET A 453 30.67 -26.35 -20.77
C MET A 453 29.18 -26.71 -20.90
N THR A 454 28.29 -26.20 -20.04
CA THR A 454 26.84 -26.27 -20.25
C THR A 454 26.43 -25.51 -21.51
N GLY A 455 26.79 -24.21 -21.64
CA GLY A 455 26.41 -23.40 -22.82
C GLY A 455 26.99 -23.95 -24.13
N ILE A 456 28.24 -24.43 -24.12
CA ILE A 456 28.86 -25.14 -25.24
C ILE A 456 28.05 -26.41 -25.58
N SER A 457 27.62 -27.19 -24.59
CA SER A 457 26.82 -28.41 -24.80
C SER A 457 25.41 -28.13 -25.33
N GLU A 458 24.77 -27.04 -24.90
CA GLU A 458 23.45 -26.61 -25.37
C GLU A 458 23.46 -26.17 -26.84
N VAL A 459 24.56 -25.59 -27.32
CA VAL A 459 24.72 -25.15 -28.71
C VAL A 459 25.07 -26.31 -29.62
N PHE A 460 26.17 -27.02 -29.33
CA PHE A 460 26.66 -28.08 -30.20
C PHE A 460 25.87 -29.39 -30.07
N GLY A 461 25.08 -29.57 -29.00
CA GLY A 461 24.17 -30.70 -28.84
C GLY A 461 22.94 -30.67 -29.76
N ASN A 462 22.59 -29.50 -30.30
CA ASN A 462 21.44 -29.31 -31.20
C ASN A 462 21.83 -29.26 -32.69
N LEU A 463 23.12 -29.24 -33.03
CA LEU A 463 23.61 -29.19 -34.42
C LEU A 463 23.84 -30.61 -34.96
N ASN A 464 23.26 -30.92 -36.12
CA ASN A 464 23.50 -32.21 -36.80
C ASN A 464 24.87 -32.21 -37.50
N THR A 465 25.93 -32.46 -36.73
CA THR A 465 27.33 -32.33 -37.17
C THR A 465 27.74 -33.17 -38.38
N LYS A 466 26.90 -34.12 -38.83
CA LYS A 466 27.14 -34.96 -40.01
C LYS A 466 26.60 -34.36 -41.32
N ASN A 467 25.67 -33.41 -41.23
CA ASN A 467 24.92 -32.91 -42.38
C ASN A 467 25.11 -31.41 -42.64
N LEU A 468 25.99 -30.70 -41.91
CA LEU A 468 26.16 -29.24 -42.03
C LEU A 468 26.28 -28.75 -43.48
N LYS A 469 27.03 -29.48 -44.34
CA LYS A 469 27.10 -29.21 -45.78
C LYS A 469 25.76 -29.35 -46.50
N ALA A 470 25.02 -30.44 -46.25
CA ALA A 470 23.72 -30.67 -46.86
C ALA A 470 22.69 -29.65 -46.35
N ASP A 471 22.75 -29.25 -45.08
CA ASP A 471 21.86 -28.23 -44.51
C ASP A 471 22.13 -26.85 -45.15
N ARG A 472 23.40 -26.52 -45.42
CA ARG A 472 23.83 -25.36 -46.23
C ARG A 472 23.32 -25.46 -47.67
N ASP A 473 23.61 -26.55 -48.36
CA ASP A 473 23.29 -26.73 -49.79
C ASP A 473 21.76 -26.71 -50.00
N ASN A 474 20.98 -27.32 -49.10
CA ASN A 474 19.51 -27.24 -49.07
C ASN A 474 19.00 -25.80 -48.90
N PHE A 475 19.60 -25.01 -48.00
CA PHE A 475 19.24 -23.59 -47.83
C PHE A 475 19.57 -22.75 -49.07
N ILE A 476 20.70 -23.01 -49.75
CA ILE A 476 21.04 -22.30 -50.99
C ILE A 476 20.01 -22.65 -52.09
N MET A 477 19.58 -23.91 -52.18
CA MET A 477 18.52 -24.33 -53.12
C MET A 477 17.15 -23.71 -52.80
N SER A 478 16.79 -23.52 -51.52
CA SER A 478 15.48 -22.94 -51.16
C SER A 478 15.36 -21.44 -51.47
N LEU A 479 16.48 -20.75 -51.76
CA LEU A 479 16.47 -19.38 -52.29
C LEU A 479 15.90 -19.30 -53.73
N GLY A 480 15.85 -20.40 -54.48
CA GLY A 480 15.16 -20.48 -55.77
C GLY A 480 15.90 -19.90 -56.98
N PHE A 481 17.23 -19.75 -56.91
CA PHE A 481 18.07 -19.53 -58.09
C PHE A 481 18.30 -20.86 -58.84
N THR A 482 18.41 -20.83 -60.18
CA THR A 482 18.82 -22.02 -60.95
C THR A 482 20.31 -22.30 -60.75
N ASP A 483 21.10 -21.22 -60.74
CA ASP A 483 22.50 -21.18 -60.31
C ASP A 483 22.71 -19.82 -59.63
N ILE A 484 23.18 -19.82 -58.38
CA ILE A 484 23.45 -18.60 -57.61
C ILE A 484 24.83 -18.00 -57.96
N ASP A 485 25.73 -18.81 -58.52
CA ASP A 485 27.12 -18.47 -58.79
C ASP A 485 27.36 -17.99 -60.24
N ASP A 486 26.39 -18.11 -61.18
CA ASP A 486 26.41 -17.41 -62.48
C ASP A 486 25.74 -16.03 -62.42
N PRO A 487 26.51 -14.93 -62.36
CA PRO A 487 25.94 -13.59 -62.22
C PRO A 487 25.16 -13.14 -63.46
N LYS A 488 25.17 -13.85 -64.60
CA LYS A 488 24.30 -13.51 -65.73
C LYS A 488 22.89 -14.03 -65.53
N THR A 489 22.76 -15.28 -65.07
CA THR A 489 21.46 -15.92 -64.86
C THR A 489 20.79 -15.39 -63.59
N SER A 490 21.48 -15.40 -62.44
CA SER A 490 20.87 -15.04 -61.14
C SER A 490 20.32 -13.61 -61.09
N ARG A 491 20.94 -12.65 -61.80
CA ARG A 491 20.43 -11.26 -61.88
C ARG A 491 19.11 -11.12 -62.62
N ASN A 492 18.84 -12.00 -63.60
CA ASN A 492 17.56 -12.03 -64.29
C ASN A 492 16.49 -12.71 -63.42
N GLU A 493 16.88 -13.77 -62.71
CA GLU A 493 16.02 -14.55 -61.79
C GLU A 493 15.63 -13.79 -60.51
N MET A 494 16.41 -12.78 -60.11
CA MET A 494 16.21 -12.02 -58.85
C MET A 494 14.78 -11.48 -58.66
N ARG A 495 14.04 -11.20 -59.75
CA ARG A 495 12.62 -10.80 -59.68
C ARG A 495 11.75 -11.93 -59.14
N ASP A 496 11.96 -13.15 -59.62
CA ASP A 496 11.15 -14.32 -59.27
C ASP A 496 11.62 -14.94 -57.95
N VAL A 497 12.91 -14.86 -57.63
CA VAL A 497 13.44 -15.15 -56.28
C VAL A 497 12.79 -14.26 -55.22
N LEU A 498 12.72 -12.93 -55.40
CA LEU A 498 12.02 -12.06 -54.43
C LEU A 498 10.50 -12.33 -54.36
N ASN A 499 9.89 -12.84 -55.44
CA ASN A 499 8.51 -13.29 -55.45
C ASN A 499 8.33 -14.69 -54.81
N GLY A 500 9.38 -15.51 -54.75
CA GLY A 500 9.42 -16.87 -54.19
C GLY A 500 9.67 -16.88 -52.68
N LEU A 501 10.52 -15.98 -52.17
CA LEU A 501 10.92 -15.79 -50.77
C LEU A 501 9.78 -15.29 -49.83
N LYS A 502 8.53 -15.69 -50.08
CA LYS A 502 7.34 -15.29 -49.32
C LYS A 502 7.38 -15.72 -47.86
N GLU A 503 8.04 -16.83 -47.55
CA GLU A 503 8.26 -17.31 -46.19
C GLU A 503 9.66 -16.91 -45.71
N LYS A 504 9.76 -15.70 -45.12
CA LYS A 504 11.01 -15.18 -44.50
C LYS A 504 11.55 -16.06 -43.36
N ASP A 505 10.74 -17.01 -42.92
CA ASP A 505 10.98 -18.01 -41.90
C ASP A 505 12.34 -18.71 -42.02
N GLU A 506 12.81 -19.09 -43.21
CA GLU A 506 14.08 -19.82 -43.35
C GLU A 506 15.30 -18.92 -43.11
N ILE A 507 15.29 -17.72 -43.67
CA ILE A 507 16.31 -16.69 -43.42
C ILE A 507 16.29 -16.27 -41.95
N ALA A 508 15.11 -16.17 -41.33
CA ALA A 508 14.96 -15.87 -39.91
C ALA A 508 15.46 -17.01 -39.00
N LYS A 509 15.18 -18.28 -39.35
CA LYS A 509 15.71 -19.48 -38.67
C LYS A 509 17.24 -19.52 -38.75
N LEU A 510 17.80 -19.32 -39.94
CA LEU A 510 19.26 -19.30 -40.13
C LEU A 510 19.93 -18.16 -39.36
N LEU A 511 19.39 -16.94 -39.45
CA LEU A 511 19.85 -15.78 -38.69
C LEU A 511 19.78 -16.02 -37.18
N SER A 512 18.68 -16.60 -36.68
CA SER A 512 18.51 -16.99 -35.28
C SER A 512 19.58 -17.99 -34.84
N ASN A 513 19.83 -19.04 -35.64
CA ASN A 513 20.82 -20.06 -35.36
C ASN A 513 22.25 -19.48 -35.33
N MET A 514 22.64 -18.69 -36.33
CA MET A 514 23.97 -18.06 -36.37
C MET A 514 24.17 -17.08 -35.20
N THR A 515 23.14 -16.29 -34.86
CA THR A 515 23.17 -15.39 -33.69
C THR A 515 23.29 -16.17 -32.37
N HIS A 516 22.61 -17.31 -32.24
CA HIS A 516 22.67 -18.18 -31.07
C HIS A 516 24.06 -18.83 -30.89
N ILE A 517 24.68 -19.27 -32.00
CA ILE A 517 26.05 -19.79 -31.99
C ILE A 517 27.02 -18.67 -31.57
N LYS A 518 26.95 -17.49 -32.21
CA LYS A 518 27.84 -16.34 -31.90
C LYS A 518 27.76 -15.95 -30.42
N LYS A 519 26.55 -15.75 -29.91
CA LYS A 519 26.30 -15.41 -28.48
C LYS A 519 26.89 -16.42 -27.49
N SER A 520 27.10 -17.66 -27.91
CA SER A 520 27.58 -18.73 -27.03
C SER A 520 29.07 -19.04 -27.19
N ILE A 521 29.73 -18.49 -28.22
CA ILE A 521 31.19 -18.44 -28.31
C ILE A 521 31.77 -17.10 -27.82
N ASP A 522 30.92 -16.12 -27.50
CA ASP A 522 31.22 -14.87 -26.75
C ASP A 522 31.66 -15.12 -25.28
N VAL A 523 32.18 -16.32 -25.00
CA VAL A 523 32.81 -16.69 -23.75
C VAL A 523 34.31 -16.48 -23.89
N ASN A 524 34.93 -15.85 -22.88
CA ASN A 524 36.37 -15.67 -22.82
C ASN A 524 37.11 -17.04 -22.72
N MET A 525 37.47 -17.61 -23.86
CA MET A 525 38.15 -18.91 -23.95
C MET A 525 39.55 -18.91 -23.32
N THR A 526 40.21 -17.75 -23.20
CA THR A 526 41.47 -17.62 -22.45
C THR A 526 41.23 -17.82 -20.94
N GLU A 527 40.20 -17.19 -20.39
CA GLU A 527 39.77 -17.34 -18.99
C GLU A 527 39.28 -18.77 -18.69
N LEU A 528 38.63 -19.44 -19.64
CA LEU A 528 38.32 -20.86 -19.52
C LEU A 528 39.60 -21.70 -19.35
N LEU A 529 40.62 -21.47 -20.20
CA LEU A 529 41.88 -22.21 -20.13
C LEU A 529 42.69 -21.89 -18.86
N ASP A 530 42.64 -20.66 -18.35
CA ASP A 530 43.21 -20.29 -17.04
C ASP A 530 42.55 -21.07 -15.88
N HIS A 531 41.21 -21.16 -15.89
CA HIS A 531 40.48 -21.97 -14.90
C HIS A 531 40.78 -23.46 -15.04
N VAL A 532 40.86 -23.99 -16.26
CA VAL A 532 41.28 -25.38 -16.55
C VAL A 532 42.68 -25.65 -15.99
N ALA A 533 43.64 -24.74 -16.18
CA ALA A 533 44.99 -24.86 -15.64
C ALA A 533 45.02 -24.86 -14.10
N ILE A 534 44.17 -24.05 -13.45
CA ILE A 534 43.99 -24.05 -11.98
C ILE A 534 43.48 -25.41 -11.49
N VAL A 535 42.42 -25.94 -12.10
CA VAL A 535 41.83 -27.22 -11.71
C VAL A 535 42.79 -28.38 -12.00
N LYS A 536 43.44 -28.40 -13.15
CA LYS A 536 44.47 -29.41 -13.49
C LYS A 536 45.63 -29.43 -12.49
N LYS A 537 46.09 -28.26 -12.03
CA LYS A 537 47.23 -28.14 -11.11
C LYS A 537 46.92 -28.48 -9.65
N LYS A 538 45.67 -28.35 -9.18
CA LYS A 538 45.30 -28.49 -7.76
C LYS A 538 44.08 -29.36 -7.46
N GLY A 539 43.37 -29.86 -8.46
CA GLY A 539 42.10 -30.57 -8.32
C GLY A 539 42.20 -31.92 -7.61
N SER A 540 43.31 -32.65 -7.79
CA SER A 540 43.57 -33.90 -7.06
C SER A 540 43.60 -33.69 -5.54
N THR A 541 44.12 -32.53 -5.11
CA THR A 541 44.26 -32.08 -3.70
C THR A 541 43.09 -31.23 -3.18
N VAL A 542 42.00 -31.05 -3.93
CA VAL A 542 40.88 -30.17 -3.52
C VAL A 542 40.28 -30.54 -2.14
N ASN A 543 40.28 -31.83 -1.79
CA ASN A 543 39.85 -32.33 -0.48
C ASN A 543 41.03 -32.87 0.35
N LYS A 544 42.20 -32.20 0.27
CA LYS A 544 43.40 -32.52 1.05
C LYS A 544 44.05 -31.24 1.59
N PHE A 545 43.63 -30.80 2.78
CA PHE A 545 44.26 -29.70 3.52
C PHE A 545 44.35 -30.00 5.01
N ALA A 546 45.25 -29.30 5.70
CA ALA A 546 45.54 -29.51 7.13
C ALA A 546 44.27 -29.31 7.99
N GLY A 547 44.00 -30.29 8.86
CA GLY A 547 42.87 -30.30 9.80
C GLY A 547 41.56 -30.87 9.27
N LEU A 548 41.39 -31.12 7.96
CA LEU A 548 40.13 -31.58 7.36
C LEU A 548 39.59 -32.88 8.00
N GLU A 549 40.48 -33.84 8.30
CA GLU A 549 40.11 -35.08 8.99
C GLU A 549 39.63 -34.84 10.43
N ASP A 550 40.18 -33.83 11.13
CA ASP A 550 39.84 -33.52 12.52
C ASP A 550 38.51 -32.74 12.62
N GLU A 551 38.23 -31.86 11.66
CA GLU A 551 36.91 -31.24 11.51
C GLU A 551 35.85 -32.30 11.15
N THR A 552 36.19 -33.30 10.33
CA THR A 552 35.29 -34.41 10.01
C THR A 552 34.88 -35.18 11.27
N LYS A 553 35.84 -35.48 12.16
CA LYS A 553 35.59 -36.08 13.49
C LYS A 553 34.72 -35.19 14.40
N PHE A 554 34.88 -33.87 14.33
CA PHE A 554 34.04 -32.92 15.07
C PHE A 554 32.56 -33.02 14.64
N HIS A 555 32.30 -33.04 13.33
CA HIS A 555 30.94 -33.22 12.82
C HIS A 555 30.38 -34.63 13.08
N GLU A 556 31.20 -35.68 13.04
CA GLU A 556 30.80 -37.03 13.48
C GLU A 556 30.41 -37.09 14.97
N CYS A 557 31.02 -36.24 15.80
CA CYS A 557 30.61 -36.10 17.20
C CYS A 557 29.26 -35.38 17.31
N LEU A 558 29.08 -34.23 16.63
CA LEU A 558 27.83 -33.47 16.68
C LEU A 558 26.61 -34.24 16.14
N ARG A 559 26.77 -35.06 15.10
CA ARG A 559 25.68 -35.89 14.56
C ARG A 559 25.05 -36.84 15.60
N LYS A 560 25.79 -37.20 16.66
CA LYS A 560 25.29 -38.07 17.75
C LYS A 560 24.29 -37.40 18.70
N LEU A 561 24.12 -36.06 18.62
CA LEU A 561 23.02 -35.36 19.29
C LEU A 561 21.64 -35.79 18.79
N GLY A 562 21.52 -36.13 17.50
CA GLY A 562 20.26 -36.53 16.88
C GLY A 562 19.09 -35.57 17.15
N ASN A 563 17.90 -36.12 17.37
CA ASN A 563 16.65 -35.39 17.56
C ASN A 563 16.64 -34.49 18.81
N GLU A 564 17.49 -34.73 19.82
CA GLU A 564 17.57 -33.88 21.03
C GLU A 564 18.06 -32.47 20.65
N SER A 565 18.87 -32.34 19.60
CA SER A 565 19.29 -31.07 19.02
C SER A 565 18.10 -30.29 18.44
N GLU A 566 17.18 -30.99 17.77
CA GLU A 566 16.01 -30.41 17.11
C GLU A 566 14.95 -29.97 18.15
N ILE A 567 14.79 -30.78 19.19
CA ILE A 567 13.96 -30.44 20.36
C ILE A 567 14.50 -29.18 21.05
N LEU A 568 15.82 -29.08 21.24
CA LEU A 568 16.47 -27.91 21.83
C LEU A 568 16.30 -26.67 20.94
N ALA A 569 16.62 -26.77 19.65
CA ALA A 569 16.47 -25.67 18.70
C ALA A 569 15.01 -25.18 18.60
N HIS A 570 14.04 -26.09 18.65
CA HIS A 570 12.62 -25.75 18.69
C HIS A 570 12.28 -24.94 19.96
N VAL A 571 12.58 -25.44 21.16
CA VAL A 571 12.21 -24.74 22.41
C VAL A 571 12.96 -23.42 22.59
N VAL A 572 14.23 -23.33 22.14
CA VAL A 572 14.96 -22.05 22.05
C VAL A 572 14.22 -21.08 21.12
N GLY A 573 13.87 -21.54 19.91
CA GLY A 573 13.14 -20.73 18.92
C GLY A 573 11.76 -20.27 19.39
N VAL A 574 11.08 -21.03 20.27
CA VAL A 574 9.85 -20.60 20.95
C VAL A 574 10.16 -19.58 22.05
N THR A 575 11.14 -19.85 22.91
CA THR A 575 11.57 -18.97 24.02
C THR A 575 11.98 -17.58 23.52
N GLN A 576 12.81 -17.51 22.47
CA GLN A 576 13.24 -16.25 21.85
C GLN A 576 12.09 -15.43 21.24
N LYS A 577 11.00 -16.08 20.81
CA LYS A 577 9.77 -15.40 20.33
C LYS A 577 8.89 -14.97 21.50
N LEU A 578 8.79 -15.77 22.56
CA LEU A 578 8.01 -15.44 23.76
C LEU A 578 8.58 -14.23 24.51
N ARG A 579 9.92 -14.02 24.49
CA ARG A 579 10.53 -12.75 24.93
C ARG A 579 10.08 -11.50 24.14
N LYS A 580 9.43 -11.68 22.97
CA LYS A 580 9.13 -10.63 21.99
C LYS A 580 7.63 -10.53 21.66
N VAL A 581 6.75 -11.00 22.54
CA VAL A 581 5.29 -10.96 22.31
C VAL A 581 4.71 -9.54 22.33
N ASN A 582 3.69 -9.32 21.51
CA ASN A 582 2.96 -8.06 21.41
C ASN A 582 1.87 -7.96 22.49
N SER A 583 2.14 -7.20 23.57
CA SER A 583 1.19 -7.04 24.68
C SER A 583 -0.15 -6.44 24.23
N THR A 584 -0.15 -5.46 23.33
CA THR A 584 -1.37 -4.81 22.83
C THR A 584 -2.33 -5.79 22.16
N LYS A 585 -1.82 -6.77 21.39
CA LYS A 585 -2.68 -7.83 20.85
C LYS A 585 -3.30 -8.71 21.93
N ILE A 586 -2.58 -8.94 23.03
CA ILE A 586 -3.05 -9.77 24.15
C ILE A 586 -4.08 -8.99 24.99
N GLU A 587 -3.86 -7.69 25.20
CA GLU A 587 -4.78 -6.73 25.82
C GLU A 587 -6.10 -6.63 25.03
N GLU A 588 -6.07 -6.64 23.69
CA GLU A 588 -7.26 -6.67 22.83
C GLU A 588 -8.11 -7.94 23.04
N VAL A 589 -7.47 -9.11 23.17
CA VAL A 589 -8.17 -10.39 23.42
C VAL A 589 -8.77 -10.42 24.83
N GLU A 590 -8.02 -10.00 25.84
CA GLU A 590 -8.47 -9.87 27.23
C GLU A 590 -9.66 -8.89 27.35
N THR A 591 -9.63 -7.78 26.61
CA THR A 591 -10.72 -6.79 26.53
C THR A 591 -12.00 -7.40 25.95
N ILE A 592 -11.91 -8.18 24.87
CA ILE A 592 -13.09 -8.85 24.29
C ILE A 592 -13.61 -9.98 25.19
N ALA A 593 -12.74 -10.82 25.75
CA ALA A 593 -13.15 -11.86 26.68
C ALA A 593 -13.90 -11.26 27.89
N THR A 594 -13.41 -10.13 28.40
CA THR A 594 -14.06 -9.36 29.48
C THR A 594 -15.43 -8.82 29.03
N ALA A 595 -15.53 -8.27 27.83
CA ALA A 595 -16.80 -7.75 27.29
C ALA A 595 -17.86 -8.85 27.15
N VAL A 596 -17.50 -10.03 26.62
CA VAL A 596 -18.39 -11.19 26.50
C VAL A 596 -18.81 -11.73 27.87
N ALA A 597 -17.88 -11.88 28.81
CA ALA A 597 -18.23 -12.29 30.18
C ALA A 597 -19.15 -11.26 30.89
N SER A 598 -19.02 -9.96 30.58
CA SER A 598 -19.79 -8.89 31.24
C SER A 598 -21.30 -8.88 30.95
N VAL A 599 -21.76 -9.63 29.94
CA VAL A 599 -23.19 -9.76 29.58
C VAL A 599 -23.84 -11.06 30.09
N SER A 600 -23.09 -11.98 30.70
CA SER A 600 -23.61 -13.28 31.17
C SER A 600 -24.89 -13.13 32.02
N GLN A 601 -24.87 -12.25 33.02
CA GLN A 601 -26.02 -12.02 33.90
C GLN A 601 -27.18 -11.26 33.23
N ASP A 602 -26.87 -10.40 32.25
CA ASP A 602 -27.91 -9.72 31.47
C ASP A 602 -28.64 -10.73 30.57
N LEU A 603 -27.89 -11.62 29.91
CA LEU A 603 -28.42 -12.68 29.04
C LEU A 603 -29.24 -13.69 29.85
N ILE A 604 -28.82 -14.07 31.06
CA ILE A 604 -29.65 -14.88 31.97
C ILE A 604 -30.97 -14.16 32.34
N SER A 605 -30.99 -12.82 32.33
CA SER A 605 -32.18 -12.06 32.69
C SER A 605 -33.26 -12.00 31.59
N ILE A 606 -32.92 -12.26 30.32
CA ILE A 606 -33.85 -12.14 29.18
C ILE A 606 -35.05 -13.06 29.28
N GLY A 607 -34.92 -14.21 29.97
CA GLY A 607 -36.03 -15.13 30.26
C GLY A 607 -37.23 -14.49 30.98
N LYS A 608 -37.05 -13.30 31.57
CA LYS A 608 -38.11 -12.51 32.23
C LYS A 608 -38.87 -11.58 31.28
N ILE A 609 -38.38 -11.35 30.06
CA ILE A 609 -38.99 -10.42 29.07
C ILE A 609 -40.45 -10.82 28.75
N PRO A 610 -40.79 -12.08 28.37
CA PRO A 610 -42.17 -12.50 28.13
C PRO A 610 -43.15 -12.19 29.27
N GLY A 611 -42.72 -12.40 30.52
CA GLY A 611 -43.53 -12.10 31.70
C GLY A 611 -43.73 -10.59 31.91
N SER A 612 -42.66 -9.81 31.75
CA SER A 612 -42.70 -8.35 31.88
C SER A 612 -43.58 -7.70 30.79
N MET A 613 -43.50 -8.21 29.55
CA MET A 613 -44.37 -7.78 28.44
C MET A 613 -45.85 -8.01 28.77
N LYS A 614 -46.21 -9.20 29.28
CA LYS A 614 -47.57 -9.52 29.77
C LYS A 614 -48.06 -8.56 30.85
N MET A 615 -47.20 -8.19 31.80
CA MET A 615 -47.54 -7.25 32.88
C MET A 615 -47.73 -5.81 32.37
N SER A 616 -47.04 -5.41 31.29
CA SER A 616 -47.15 -4.08 30.69
C SER A 616 -48.33 -3.89 29.73
N ALA A 617 -49.00 -4.98 29.33
CA ALA A 617 -49.96 -5.02 28.24
C ALA A 617 -51.24 -4.21 28.51
N GLN A 618 -51.49 -3.21 27.66
CA GLN A 618 -52.70 -2.38 27.69
C GLN A 618 -53.88 -3.08 26.97
N PRO A 619 -55.13 -2.58 27.05
CA PRO A 619 -56.23 -3.10 26.24
C PRO A 619 -55.90 -3.12 24.74
N GLU A 620 -55.24 -2.08 24.24
CA GLU A 620 -54.77 -1.95 22.86
C GLU A 620 -53.76 -3.04 22.50
N THR A 621 -52.85 -3.41 23.41
CA THR A 621 -51.91 -4.52 23.21
C THR A 621 -52.66 -5.84 23.02
N LYS A 622 -53.69 -6.10 23.82
CA LYS A 622 -54.49 -7.33 23.74
C LYS A 622 -55.30 -7.41 22.45
N GLU A 623 -55.74 -6.28 21.91
CA GLU A 623 -56.41 -6.22 20.61
C GLU A 623 -55.43 -6.35 19.44
N LEU A 624 -54.25 -5.74 19.53
CA LEU A 624 -53.23 -5.78 18.48
C LEU A 624 -52.65 -7.19 18.29
N ASN A 625 -52.44 -7.92 19.38
CA ASN A 625 -51.90 -9.29 19.35
C ASN A 625 -52.89 -10.34 18.78
N VAL A 626 -54.13 -9.97 18.44
CA VAL A 626 -55.14 -10.89 17.84
C VAL A 626 -55.09 -10.90 16.31
N MET A 627 -54.13 -10.21 15.69
CA MET A 627 -53.91 -10.26 14.24
C MET A 627 -53.73 -11.71 13.74
N PRO A 628 -54.47 -12.17 12.71
CA PRO A 628 -54.32 -13.51 12.17
C PRO A 628 -53.03 -13.66 11.36
N GLU A 629 -52.44 -14.85 11.38
CA GLU A 629 -51.24 -15.22 10.61
C GLU A 629 -50.04 -14.23 10.73
N THR A 630 -49.89 -13.55 11.87
CA THR A 630 -48.86 -12.51 12.12
C THR A 630 -47.46 -12.86 11.63
N LEU A 631 -46.93 -14.02 12.05
CA LEU A 631 -45.57 -14.42 11.70
C LEU A 631 -45.40 -14.67 10.19
N LYS A 632 -46.41 -15.26 9.54
CA LYS A 632 -46.44 -15.49 8.08
C LYS A 632 -46.53 -14.17 7.31
N THR A 633 -47.41 -13.28 7.75
CA THR A 633 -47.60 -11.93 7.16
C THR A 633 -46.30 -11.12 7.25
N SER A 634 -45.73 -11.03 8.46
CA SER A 634 -44.44 -10.40 8.74
C SER A 634 -43.31 -10.95 7.87
N LYS A 635 -43.15 -12.27 7.85
CA LYS A 635 -42.07 -12.95 7.12
C LYS A 635 -42.18 -12.77 5.61
N THR A 636 -43.40 -12.77 5.08
CA THR A 636 -43.65 -12.52 3.65
C THR A 636 -43.30 -11.09 3.25
N ILE A 637 -43.73 -10.10 4.05
CA ILE A 637 -43.42 -8.68 3.81
C ILE A 637 -41.91 -8.45 3.89
N SER A 638 -41.30 -8.90 4.99
CA SER A 638 -39.92 -8.60 5.33
C SER A 638 -38.92 -9.32 4.41
N LYS A 639 -39.16 -10.59 4.05
CA LYS A 639 -38.31 -11.28 3.06
C LYS A 639 -38.43 -10.67 1.67
N SER A 640 -39.63 -10.35 1.19
CA SER A 640 -39.81 -9.67 -0.11
C SER A 640 -39.07 -8.33 -0.17
N LEU A 641 -39.09 -7.57 0.93
CA LEU A 641 -38.36 -6.31 1.06
C LEU A 641 -36.84 -6.52 1.09
N ASN A 642 -36.35 -7.51 1.84
CA ASN A 642 -34.92 -7.82 1.90
C ASN A 642 -34.39 -8.32 0.54
N THR A 643 -35.15 -9.16 -0.18
CA THR A 643 -34.84 -9.53 -1.56
C THR A 643 -34.82 -8.31 -2.47
N PHE A 644 -35.83 -7.42 -2.43
CA PHE A 644 -35.83 -6.19 -3.23
C PHE A 644 -34.65 -5.27 -2.92
N LYS A 645 -34.22 -5.24 -1.65
CA LYS A 645 -33.01 -4.53 -1.22
C LYS A 645 -31.74 -5.17 -1.77
N ASN A 646 -31.62 -6.50 -1.78
CA ASN A 646 -30.47 -7.20 -2.40
C ASN A 646 -30.36 -6.87 -3.89
N PHE A 647 -31.48 -6.78 -4.62
CA PHE A 647 -31.48 -6.32 -6.02
C PHE A 647 -31.09 -4.85 -6.18
N ASN A 648 -31.49 -3.96 -5.27
CA ASN A 648 -31.04 -2.58 -5.27
C ASN A 648 -29.54 -2.44 -4.93
N ASP A 649 -29.02 -3.27 -4.02
CA ASP A 649 -27.60 -3.34 -3.66
C ASP A 649 -26.76 -3.96 -4.79
N LEU A 650 -27.31 -4.91 -5.57
CA LEU A 650 -26.73 -5.45 -6.82
C LEU A 650 -26.64 -4.37 -7.91
N LYS A 651 -27.71 -3.60 -8.14
CA LYS A 651 -27.68 -2.43 -9.04
C LYS A 651 -26.61 -1.42 -8.59
N GLY A 652 -26.45 -1.24 -7.28
CA GLY A 652 -25.36 -0.47 -6.68
C GLY A 652 -23.94 -1.06 -6.82
N MET A 653 -23.76 -2.17 -7.56
CA MET A 653 -22.48 -2.83 -7.80
C MET A 653 -22.02 -2.84 -9.26
N SER A 654 -22.71 -2.17 -10.20
CA SER A 654 -22.34 -2.13 -11.63
C SER A 654 -20.84 -1.89 -11.87
N ALA A 655 -20.29 -0.79 -11.36
CA ALA A 655 -18.87 -0.44 -11.48
C ALA A 655 -17.89 -1.39 -10.74
N SER A 656 -18.39 -2.33 -9.93
CA SER A 656 -17.61 -3.45 -9.37
C SER A 656 -17.72 -4.73 -10.20
N ILE A 657 -18.81 -4.89 -10.96
CA ILE A 657 -19.09 -6.01 -11.85
C ILE A 657 -18.40 -5.83 -13.20
N GLU A 658 -18.33 -4.59 -13.72
CA GLU A 658 -17.45 -4.20 -14.85
C GLU A 658 -15.98 -4.61 -14.65
N GLN A 659 -15.52 -4.72 -13.41
CA GLN A 659 -14.15 -5.17 -13.10
C GLN A 659 -13.98 -6.68 -13.28
N LEU A 660 -15.07 -7.46 -13.27
CA LEU A 660 -15.06 -8.91 -13.47
C LEU A 660 -14.88 -9.30 -14.95
N ASP A 661 -15.26 -8.45 -15.91
CA ASP A 661 -15.12 -8.70 -17.36
C ASP A 661 -13.68 -9.03 -17.78
N THR A 662 -12.69 -8.58 -17.02
CA THR A 662 -11.26 -8.74 -17.34
C THR A 662 -10.58 -9.92 -16.64
N VAL A 663 -11.25 -10.62 -15.71
CA VAL A 663 -10.57 -11.57 -14.81
C VAL A 663 -10.24 -12.93 -15.45
N ASP A 664 -10.94 -13.35 -16.50
CA ASP A 664 -10.76 -14.67 -17.12
C ASP A 664 -9.32 -14.91 -17.60
N GLN A 665 -8.65 -13.88 -18.12
CA GLN A 665 -7.23 -13.95 -18.50
C GLN A 665 -6.33 -14.22 -17.29
N SER A 666 -6.55 -13.48 -16.19
CA SER A 666 -5.77 -13.62 -14.96
C SER A 666 -6.06 -14.95 -14.22
N VAL A 667 -7.27 -15.49 -14.37
CA VAL A 667 -7.60 -16.87 -13.93
C VAL A 667 -6.86 -17.90 -14.79
N ALA A 668 -6.86 -17.76 -16.12
CA ALA A 668 -6.15 -18.67 -17.02
C ALA A 668 -4.62 -18.67 -16.76
N ASP A 669 -4.02 -17.51 -16.50
CA ASP A 669 -2.60 -17.39 -16.14
C ASP A 669 -2.28 -17.92 -14.71
N GLY A 670 -3.24 -17.80 -13.78
CA GLY A 670 -3.18 -18.49 -12.51
C GLY A 670 -3.19 -20.02 -12.67
N ILE A 671 -4.09 -20.56 -13.48
CA ILE A 671 -4.21 -22.00 -13.76
C ILE A 671 -2.92 -22.55 -14.38
N LYS A 672 -2.29 -21.84 -15.33
CA LYS A 672 -0.99 -22.23 -15.90
C LYS A 672 0.08 -22.49 -14.83
N SER A 673 0.08 -21.71 -13.75
CA SER A 673 1.07 -21.75 -12.67
C SER A 673 0.99 -23.01 -11.78
N ILE A 674 -0.18 -23.64 -11.68
CA ILE A 674 -0.40 -24.85 -10.86
C ILE A 674 0.40 -26.02 -11.44
N GLN A 675 1.11 -26.77 -10.59
CA GLN A 675 1.91 -27.93 -11.05
C GLN A 675 1.10 -29.24 -11.10
N ASN A 676 0.15 -29.43 -10.19
CA ASN A 676 -0.70 -30.63 -10.13
C ASN A 676 -1.78 -30.60 -11.24
N SER A 677 -1.88 -31.67 -12.03
CA SER A 677 -2.84 -31.79 -13.14
C SER A 677 -4.29 -31.97 -12.68
N ALA A 678 -4.55 -32.72 -11.61
CA ALA A 678 -5.90 -32.86 -11.06
C ALA A 678 -6.41 -31.53 -10.50
N SER A 679 -5.57 -30.77 -9.80
CA SER A 679 -5.90 -29.43 -9.31
C SER A 679 -6.18 -28.43 -10.45
N LYS A 680 -5.48 -28.53 -11.59
CA LYS A 680 -5.78 -27.74 -12.79
C LYS A 680 -7.20 -28.02 -13.31
N THR A 681 -7.53 -29.29 -13.53
CA THR A 681 -8.86 -29.71 -14.02
C THR A 681 -9.97 -29.31 -13.05
N GLN A 682 -9.75 -29.48 -11.74
CA GLN A 682 -10.70 -29.07 -10.71
C GLN A 682 -10.97 -27.56 -10.76
N VAL A 683 -9.93 -26.73 -10.76
CA VAL A 683 -10.07 -25.25 -10.78
C VAL A 683 -10.71 -24.77 -12.09
N GLN A 684 -10.46 -25.42 -13.23
CA GLN A 684 -11.16 -25.12 -14.49
C GLN A 684 -12.65 -25.43 -14.41
N ALA A 685 -13.04 -26.56 -13.82
CA ALA A 685 -14.44 -26.93 -13.64
C ALA A 685 -15.16 -26.01 -12.63
N GLU A 686 -14.49 -25.67 -11.52
CA GLU A 686 -15.02 -24.77 -10.47
C GLU A 686 -15.12 -23.32 -10.93
N TRP A 687 -14.26 -22.86 -11.86
CA TRP A 687 -14.40 -21.54 -12.46
C TRP A 687 -15.51 -21.46 -13.50
N GLY A 688 -15.63 -22.46 -14.39
CA GLY A 688 -16.70 -22.55 -15.39
C GLY A 688 -16.75 -21.36 -16.37
N ASN A 689 -17.92 -21.14 -16.99
CA ASN A 689 -18.15 -19.99 -17.87
C ASN A 689 -18.41 -18.73 -17.04
N HIS A 690 -17.50 -17.77 -17.09
CA HIS A 690 -17.61 -16.50 -16.39
C HIS A 690 -18.30 -15.40 -17.19
N THR A 691 -18.09 -15.36 -18.50
CA THR A 691 -18.70 -14.36 -19.39
C THR A 691 -20.23 -14.40 -19.33
N VAL A 692 -20.83 -15.59 -19.22
CA VAL A 692 -22.28 -15.75 -19.01
C VAL A 692 -22.71 -15.11 -17.68
N LEU A 693 -22.04 -15.40 -16.57
CA LEU A 693 -22.34 -14.82 -15.26
C LEU A 693 -22.33 -13.28 -15.28
N VAL A 694 -21.32 -12.67 -15.92
CA VAL A 694 -21.22 -11.19 -15.96
C VAL A 694 -22.27 -10.59 -16.91
N ASN A 695 -22.57 -11.25 -18.04
CA ASN A 695 -23.67 -10.84 -18.93
C ASN A 695 -25.03 -10.88 -18.23
N ASP A 696 -25.35 -11.96 -17.51
CA ASP A 696 -26.62 -12.13 -16.79
C ASP A 696 -26.79 -11.08 -15.67
N LEU A 697 -25.70 -10.78 -14.94
CA LEU A 697 -25.65 -9.71 -13.95
C LEU A 697 -25.89 -8.33 -14.59
N ASN A 698 -25.19 -8.01 -15.69
CA ASN A 698 -25.31 -6.71 -16.36
C ASN A 698 -26.69 -6.52 -17.01
N ALA A 699 -27.26 -7.55 -17.63
CA ALA A 699 -28.63 -7.53 -18.16
C ALA A 699 -29.66 -7.28 -17.05
N THR A 700 -29.51 -7.93 -15.90
CA THR A 700 -30.37 -7.71 -14.72
C THR A 700 -30.25 -6.30 -14.17
N ILE A 701 -29.04 -5.74 -14.12
CA ILE A 701 -28.80 -4.36 -13.67
C ILE A 701 -29.50 -3.35 -14.59
N HIS A 702 -29.36 -3.48 -15.92
CA HIS A 702 -30.06 -2.61 -16.86
C HIS A 702 -31.58 -2.72 -16.75
N PHE A 703 -32.12 -3.93 -16.62
CA PHE A 703 -33.55 -4.14 -16.38
C PHE A 703 -34.03 -3.44 -15.10
N LEU A 704 -33.27 -3.51 -14.00
CA LEU A 704 -33.57 -2.82 -12.75
C LEU A 704 -33.49 -1.29 -12.89
N GLU A 705 -32.53 -0.77 -13.65
CA GLU A 705 -32.42 0.67 -13.94
C GLU A 705 -33.64 1.17 -14.75
N ASP A 706 -34.08 0.45 -15.77
CA ASP A 706 -35.24 0.85 -16.59
C ASP A 706 -36.57 0.79 -15.82
N ASN A 707 -36.73 -0.18 -14.93
CA ASN A 707 -37.87 -0.19 -14.01
C ASN A 707 -37.83 1.02 -13.04
N GLU A 708 -36.65 1.42 -12.54
CA GLU A 708 -36.51 2.61 -11.69
C GLU A 708 -36.78 3.92 -12.45
N ARG A 709 -36.31 4.03 -13.71
CA ARG A 709 -36.59 5.18 -14.58
C ARG A 709 -38.11 5.36 -14.76
N ASN A 710 -38.84 4.28 -14.99
CA ASN A 710 -40.29 4.29 -15.22
C ASN A 710 -41.15 4.37 -13.94
N LEU A 711 -40.62 4.07 -12.75
CA LEU A 711 -41.36 4.10 -11.49
C LEU A 711 -41.93 5.49 -11.14
N ASN A 712 -43.24 5.57 -10.90
CA ASN A 712 -43.91 6.73 -10.29
C ASN A 712 -44.29 6.41 -8.83
N LEU A 713 -43.72 7.17 -7.89
CA LEU A 713 -43.96 6.99 -6.45
C LEU A 713 -45.19 7.74 -5.92
N ASP A 714 -45.70 8.73 -6.67
CA ASP A 714 -46.80 9.59 -6.23
C ASP A 714 -48.18 9.00 -6.55
N SER A 715 -48.24 8.09 -7.53
CA SER A 715 -49.44 7.28 -7.83
C SER A 715 -49.72 6.17 -6.81
N LEU A 716 -48.78 5.85 -5.92
CA LEU A 716 -48.91 4.74 -4.96
C LEU A 716 -49.73 5.17 -3.73
N LYS A 717 -51.06 5.02 -3.80
CA LYS A 717 -52.01 5.48 -2.78
C LYS A 717 -52.50 4.43 -1.77
N THR A 718 -52.04 3.18 -1.85
CA THR A 718 -52.41 2.10 -0.89
C THR A 718 -51.19 1.27 -0.50
N PHE A 719 -51.29 0.51 0.60
CA PHE A 719 -50.26 -0.46 1.02
C PHE A 719 -50.05 -1.52 -0.07
N GLU A 720 -51.15 -2.06 -0.61
CA GLU A 720 -51.17 -3.04 -1.71
C GLU A 720 -50.47 -2.52 -2.97
N ALA A 721 -50.64 -1.24 -3.35
CA ALA A 721 -50.00 -0.66 -4.53
C ALA A 721 -48.46 -0.64 -4.42
N HIS A 722 -47.91 -0.39 -3.22
CA HIS A 722 -46.47 -0.47 -2.98
C HIS A 722 -45.97 -1.93 -3.11
N GLY A 723 -46.73 -2.89 -2.58
CA GLY A 723 -46.44 -4.32 -2.74
C GLY A 723 -46.50 -4.80 -4.19
N ASN A 724 -47.51 -4.37 -4.95
CA ASN A 724 -47.68 -4.72 -6.35
C ASN A 724 -46.57 -4.10 -7.22
N THR A 725 -46.07 -2.93 -6.85
CA THR A 725 -44.91 -2.30 -7.51
C THR A 725 -43.65 -3.16 -7.38
N ILE A 726 -43.32 -3.61 -6.16
CA ILE A 726 -42.19 -4.52 -5.92
C ILE A 726 -42.39 -5.85 -6.66
N LYS A 727 -43.61 -6.42 -6.59
CA LYS A 727 -43.97 -7.65 -7.30
C LYS A 727 -43.78 -7.55 -8.82
N VAL A 728 -44.20 -6.46 -9.45
CA VAL A 728 -44.02 -6.24 -10.90
C VAL A 728 -42.55 -6.01 -11.25
N THR A 729 -41.85 -5.18 -10.47
CA THR A 729 -40.42 -4.88 -10.68
C THR A 729 -39.56 -6.12 -10.59
N LEU A 730 -39.87 -7.05 -9.67
CA LEU A 730 -39.10 -8.27 -9.47
C LEU A 730 -39.62 -9.47 -10.29
N GLY A 731 -40.92 -9.55 -10.55
CA GLY A 731 -41.56 -10.71 -11.20
C GLY A 731 -41.22 -10.92 -12.68
N SER A 732 -40.29 -10.14 -13.23
CA SER A 732 -39.70 -10.34 -14.57
C SER A 732 -38.17 -10.38 -14.56
N VAL A 733 -37.55 -10.47 -13.37
CA VAL A 733 -36.14 -10.83 -13.23
C VAL A 733 -36.04 -12.36 -13.30
N ASP A 734 -35.41 -12.88 -14.34
CA ASP A 734 -34.98 -14.29 -14.39
C ASP A 734 -33.47 -14.34 -14.27
N LEU A 735 -32.97 -14.96 -13.19
CA LEU A 735 -31.55 -15.14 -12.93
C LEU A 735 -31.23 -16.64 -12.83
N PRO A 736 -30.36 -17.19 -13.70
CA PRO A 736 -29.91 -18.57 -13.56
C PRO A 736 -29.08 -18.74 -12.29
N LYS A 737 -29.14 -19.93 -11.67
CA LYS A 737 -28.44 -20.20 -10.40
C LYS A 737 -26.93 -20.04 -10.54
N MET A 738 -26.40 -18.96 -9.96
CA MET A 738 -24.99 -18.59 -10.05
C MET A 738 -24.12 -19.49 -9.17
N LYS A 739 -23.11 -20.14 -9.77
CA LYS A 739 -22.11 -20.98 -9.09
C LYS A 739 -21.03 -20.15 -8.37
N LEU A 740 -21.43 -19.17 -7.55
CA LEU A 740 -20.52 -18.22 -6.90
C LEU A 740 -19.54 -18.92 -5.93
N ALA A 741 -20.03 -19.82 -5.07
CA ALA A 741 -19.19 -20.61 -4.16
C ALA A 741 -18.12 -21.46 -4.87
N GLU A 742 -18.41 -22.01 -6.06
CA GLU A 742 -17.44 -22.75 -6.87
C GLU A 742 -16.34 -21.81 -7.41
N LYS A 743 -16.74 -20.65 -7.95
CA LYS A 743 -15.80 -19.60 -8.39
C LYS A 743 -14.94 -19.06 -7.26
N LEU A 744 -15.50 -18.90 -6.05
CA LEU A 744 -14.75 -18.47 -4.86
C LEU A 744 -13.71 -19.50 -4.44
N LYS A 745 -14.06 -20.80 -4.45
CA LYS A 745 -13.15 -21.92 -4.17
C LYS A 745 -12.02 -22.03 -5.21
N ALA A 746 -12.32 -21.79 -6.49
CA ALA A 746 -11.31 -21.67 -7.54
C ALA A 746 -10.32 -20.51 -7.24
N LEU A 747 -10.82 -19.33 -6.83
CA LEU A 747 -9.97 -18.20 -6.45
C LEU A 747 -9.13 -18.45 -5.19
N ASP A 748 -9.67 -19.08 -4.15
CA ASP A 748 -8.92 -19.46 -2.95
C ASP A 748 -7.80 -20.50 -3.26
N THR A 749 -7.97 -21.31 -4.31
CA THR A 749 -6.90 -22.21 -4.81
C THR A 749 -5.86 -21.47 -5.65
N LEU A 750 -6.27 -20.43 -6.39
CA LEU A 750 -5.42 -19.67 -7.31
C LEU A 750 -4.59 -18.57 -6.62
N ILE A 751 -5.15 -17.84 -5.65
CA ILE A 751 -4.48 -16.71 -4.99
C ILE A 751 -3.18 -17.11 -4.25
N PRO A 752 -3.07 -18.28 -3.59
CA PRO A 752 -1.80 -18.79 -3.07
C PRO A 752 -0.83 -19.24 -4.18
N SER A 753 -1.37 -19.79 -5.28
CA SER A 753 -0.61 -20.38 -6.40
C SER A 753 -0.05 -19.34 -7.40
N ALA A 754 -0.63 -18.14 -7.44
CA ALA A 754 -0.29 -17.07 -8.37
C ALA A 754 1.07 -16.43 -8.07
N LYS A 755 2.10 -16.81 -8.83
CA LYS A 755 3.46 -16.23 -8.75
C LYS A 755 3.54 -14.79 -9.27
N ASN A 756 2.65 -14.40 -10.17
CA ASN A 756 2.59 -13.05 -10.74
C ASN A 756 1.78 -12.11 -9.81
N SER A 757 2.41 -11.04 -9.33
CA SER A 757 1.83 -10.09 -8.37
C SER A 757 0.69 -9.24 -8.94
N LYS A 758 0.67 -8.96 -10.26
CA LYS A 758 -0.46 -8.30 -10.94
C LYS A 758 -1.67 -9.23 -10.95
N VAL A 759 -1.50 -10.46 -11.47
CA VAL A 759 -2.53 -11.50 -11.50
C VAL A 759 -3.09 -11.74 -10.09
N LYS A 760 -2.23 -11.91 -9.09
CA LYS A 760 -2.68 -12.07 -7.69
C LYS A 760 -3.54 -10.91 -7.19
N SER A 761 -3.12 -9.65 -7.45
CA SER A 761 -3.90 -8.47 -7.06
C SER A 761 -5.24 -8.33 -7.81
N GLU A 762 -5.38 -8.92 -8.99
CA GLU A 762 -6.63 -8.93 -9.76
C GLU A 762 -7.56 -10.03 -9.26
N LEU A 763 -7.04 -11.24 -9.02
CA LEU A 763 -7.77 -12.33 -8.37
C LEU A 763 -8.28 -11.92 -6.97
N GLU A 764 -7.47 -11.24 -6.15
CA GLU A 764 -7.87 -10.74 -4.82
C GLU A 764 -8.95 -9.64 -4.87
N LYS A 765 -9.02 -8.83 -5.94
CA LYS A 765 -10.12 -7.87 -6.15
C LYS A 765 -11.40 -8.59 -6.56
N SER A 766 -11.30 -9.45 -7.57
CA SER A 766 -12.44 -10.18 -8.11
C SER A 766 -13.03 -11.12 -7.07
N LYS A 767 -12.20 -11.69 -6.18
CA LYS A 767 -12.68 -12.43 -5.01
C LYS A 767 -13.55 -11.54 -4.12
N LYS A 768 -13.13 -10.31 -3.78
CA LYS A 768 -13.94 -9.39 -2.95
C LYS A 768 -15.26 -8.97 -3.61
N THR A 769 -15.28 -8.79 -4.94
CA THR A 769 -16.55 -8.56 -5.66
C THR A 769 -17.45 -9.79 -5.58
N LEU A 770 -16.91 -10.99 -5.80
CA LEU A 770 -17.67 -12.25 -5.73
C LEU A 770 -18.11 -12.58 -4.30
N GLU A 771 -17.30 -12.33 -3.27
CA GLU A 771 -17.65 -12.45 -1.85
C GLU A 771 -18.81 -11.49 -1.50
N LYS A 772 -18.82 -10.27 -2.08
CA LYS A 772 -19.95 -9.36 -1.92
C LYS A 772 -21.19 -9.84 -2.67
N LEU A 773 -21.06 -10.39 -3.88
CA LEU A 773 -22.19 -10.97 -4.64
C LEU A 773 -22.78 -12.19 -3.93
N ASP A 774 -21.94 -13.07 -3.38
CA ASP A 774 -22.33 -14.28 -2.62
C ASP A 774 -23.03 -13.91 -1.30
N SER A 775 -22.71 -12.72 -0.73
CA SER A 775 -23.43 -12.15 0.42
C SER A 775 -24.79 -11.52 0.09
N LEU A 776 -25.17 -11.43 -1.19
CA LEU A 776 -26.51 -11.01 -1.62
C LEU A 776 -27.32 -12.28 -1.95
N ASP A 777 -28.43 -12.48 -1.25
CA ASP A 777 -29.39 -13.55 -1.58
C ASP A 777 -30.13 -13.14 -2.86
N LEU A 778 -29.61 -13.62 -4.00
CA LEU A 778 -30.02 -13.29 -5.37
C LEU A 778 -30.72 -14.46 -6.09
N ASP A 779 -30.96 -15.59 -5.41
CA ASP A 779 -31.71 -16.71 -5.98
C ASP A 779 -33.20 -16.35 -6.06
N PHE A 780 -33.56 -15.64 -7.13
CA PHE A 780 -34.93 -15.17 -7.34
C PHE A 780 -35.94 -16.32 -7.33
N SER A 781 -35.56 -17.48 -7.88
CA SER A 781 -36.40 -18.68 -7.95
C SER A 781 -36.86 -19.14 -6.57
N SER A 782 -36.03 -18.96 -5.54
CA SER A 782 -36.33 -19.29 -4.14
C SER A 782 -37.34 -18.33 -3.48
N HIS A 783 -37.53 -17.14 -4.03
CA HIS A 783 -38.32 -16.06 -3.44
C HIS A 783 -39.65 -15.76 -4.16
N VAL A 784 -39.85 -16.28 -5.39
CA VAL A 784 -41.02 -15.99 -6.26
C VAL A 784 -42.35 -16.05 -5.50
N SER A 785 -42.60 -17.15 -4.77
CA SER A 785 -43.85 -17.38 -4.03
C SER A 785 -44.07 -16.38 -2.89
N THR A 786 -42.99 -15.86 -2.31
CA THR A 786 -43.04 -14.86 -1.24
C THR A 786 -43.41 -13.48 -1.83
N ILE A 787 -42.75 -13.11 -2.93
CA ILE A 787 -42.93 -11.82 -3.61
C ILE A 787 -44.29 -11.73 -4.31
N GLN A 788 -44.79 -12.83 -4.89
CA GLN A 788 -46.14 -12.88 -5.47
C GLN A 788 -47.25 -12.60 -4.44
N ASN A 789 -47.02 -12.94 -3.16
CA ASN A 789 -47.94 -12.74 -2.04
C ASN A 789 -47.74 -11.40 -1.31
N LEU A 790 -46.68 -10.64 -1.57
CA LEU A 790 -46.44 -9.34 -0.94
C LEU A 790 -47.65 -8.37 -1.00
N PRO A 791 -48.39 -8.21 -2.12
CA PRO A 791 -49.50 -7.26 -2.18
C PRO A 791 -50.65 -7.66 -1.27
N SER A 792 -51.00 -8.95 -1.22
CA SER A 792 -52.09 -9.46 -0.38
C SER A 792 -51.74 -9.42 1.11
N GLN A 793 -50.48 -9.66 1.48
CA GLN A 793 -50.04 -9.52 2.87
C GLN A 793 -50.01 -8.05 3.34
N LEU A 794 -49.60 -7.12 2.47
CA LEU A 794 -49.69 -5.68 2.76
C LEU A 794 -51.15 -5.18 2.82
N LYS A 795 -52.06 -5.77 2.02
CA LYS A 795 -53.51 -5.54 2.14
C LYS A 795 -54.06 -6.08 3.46
N ASN A 796 -53.75 -7.32 3.83
CA ASN A 796 -54.17 -7.94 5.09
C ASN A 796 -53.74 -7.12 6.31
N LEU A 797 -52.49 -6.61 6.30
CA LEU A 797 -51.98 -5.70 7.33
C LEU A 797 -52.80 -4.41 7.41
N PHE A 798 -53.12 -3.79 6.28
CA PHE A 798 -53.94 -2.58 6.24
C PHE A 798 -55.37 -2.83 6.74
N ASP A 799 -56.04 -3.86 6.21
CA ASP A 799 -57.40 -4.23 6.60
C ASP A 799 -57.50 -4.51 8.12
N PHE A 800 -56.52 -5.24 8.68
CA PHE A 800 -56.43 -5.47 10.12
C PHE A 800 -56.22 -4.16 10.90
N LEU A 801 -55.30 -3.29 10.48
CA LEU A 801 -55.04 -2.01 11.15
C LEU A 801 -56.26 -1.09 11.13
N VAL A 802 -57.08 -1.11 10.07
CA VAL A 802 -58.35 -0.39 10.00
C VAL A 802 -59.35 -0.97 11.02
N GLN A 803 -59.55 -2.29 11.05
CA GLN A 803 -60.46 -2.94 12.03
C GLN A 803 -60.01 -2.70 13.48
N PHE A 804 -58.72 -2.82 13.76
CA PHE A 804 -58.11 -2.49 15.05
C PHE A 804 -58.35 -1.03 15.47
N SER A 805 -58.47 -0.11 14.51
CA SER A 805 -58.64 1.32 14.77
C SER A 805 -60.07 1.75 15.08
N ILE A 806 -61.05 0.87 14.86
CA ILE A 806 -62.46 1.14 15.22
C ILE A 806 -62.56 1.21 16.76
N PRO A 807 -63.10 2.29 17.35
CA PRO A 807 -63.41 2.33 18.77
C PRO A 807 -64.54 1.34 19.07
N LYS A 808 -64.31 0.41 20.01
CA LYS A 808 -65.41 -0.42 20.51
C LYS A 808 -66.37 0.45 21.32
N PRO A 809 -67.69 0.24 21.21
CA PRO A 809 -68.66 0.97 22.01
C PRO A 809 -68.43 0.69 23.50
N VAL A 810 -68.20 1.74 24.28
CA VAL A 810 -68.12 1.65 25.74
C VAL A 810 -69.53 1.38 26.27
N VAL A 811 -69.78 0.16 26.72
CA VAL A 811 -70.98 -0.16 27.51
C VAL A 811 -70.72 0.29 28.94
N ASP A 812 -71.07 1.54 29.24
CA ASP A 812 -71.21 2.02 30.62
C ASP A 812 -72.64 1.74 31.10
N PRO A 813 -72.85 0.91 32.13
CA PRO A 813 -74.18 0.66 32.70
C PRO A 813 -74.79 1.85 33.44
N ASN A 814 -74.00 2.90 33.76
CA ASN A 814 -74.37 3.93 34.74
C ASN A 814 -74.12 5.37 34.26
N LEU A 815 -74.98 5.93 33.39
CA LEU A 815 -75.17 7.39 33.36
C LEU A 815 -76.50 7.84 32.72
N ALA A 816 -77.20 8.72 33.42
CA ALA A 816 -78.45 9.40 33.01
C ALA A 816 -78.43 10.85 33.59
N PRO A 817 -79.14 11.84 33.03
CA PRO A 817 -78.44 12.73 32.10
C PRO A 817 -78.66 14.24 32.31
N SER A 818 -77.64 15.05 31.99
CA SER A 818 -77.76 16.49 31.69
C SER A 818 -76.49 17.00 30.99
N LYS A 819 -76.47 18.08 30.19
CA LYS A 819 -77.48 18.71 29.30
C LYS A 819 -76.69 19.44 28.14
N PRO A 820 -77.34 19.92 27.05
CA PRO A 820 -76.63 20.17 25.77
C PRO A 820 -75.84 21.48 25.67
N PRO A 821 -74.90 21.59 24.70
CA PRO A 821 -74.17 22.82 24.40
C PRO A 821 -75.00 23.83 23.58
N HIS A 822 -74.69 25.12 23.71
CA HIS A 822 -75.21 26.17 22.83
C HIS A 822 -74.26 26.44 21.65
N ILE A 823 -74.85 26.71 20.48
CA ILE A 823 -74.18 27.12 19.24
C ILE A 823 -74.50 28.59 18.96
N ILE A 824 -73.50 29.37 18.55
CA ILE A 824 -73.70 30.66 17.85
C ILE A 824 -72.73 30.71 16.66
N TYR A 825 -73.18 31.27 15.54
CA TYR A 825 -72.42 31.44 14.30
C TYR A 825 -72.52 32.89 13.79
N ALA A 826 -71.51 33.31 13.02
CA ALA A 826 -71.51 34.35 11.97
C ALA A 826 -71.53 35.87 12.29
N SER A 827 -70.61 36.59 11.62
CA SER A 827 -70.72 37.98 11.08
C SER A 827 -70.78 39.18 12.08
N ASP A 828 -70.43 40.43 11.73
CA ASP A 828 -70.11 41.03 10.42
C ASP A 828 -69.17 42.29 10.47
N ARG A 829 -68.54 42.62 9.33
CA ARG A 829 -68.12 43.93 8.72
C ARG A 829 -67.66 45.22 9.49
N ASN A 830 -66.48 45.73 9.03
CA ASN A 830 -66.19 47.07 8.44
C ASN A 830 -65.83 48.37 9.24
N SER A 831 -65.21 49.32 8.49
CA SER A 831 -64.75 50.71 8.77
C SER A 831 -63.50 50.87 9.68
N ALA A 832 -62.40 51.56 9.30
CA ALA A 832 -62.15 52.95 8.82
C ALA A 832 -61.95 53.95 9.99
N ASP A 833 -61.08 54.97 9.98
CA ASP A 833 -60.26 55.57 8.89
C ASP A 833 -58.86 56.10 9.39
N LYS A 834 -58.20 57.03 8.66
CA LYS A 834 -56.76 57.42 8.77
C LYS A 834 -56.39 58.64 9.67
N GLU A 835 -55.06 58.84 9.83
CA GLU A 835 -54.28 60.11 10.00
C GLU A 835 -54.50 60.98 11.27
N GLU A 836 -53.61 61.88 11.75
CA GLU A 836 -52.22 62.34 11.41
C GLU A 836 -51.47 62.66 12.77
N ASP A 837 -50.31 63.33 13.02
CA ASP A 837 -49.32 64.19 12.33
C ASP A 837 -47.92 64.15 13.04
N LEU A 838 -47.01 65.10 12.73
CA LEU A 838 -45.60 65.35 13.07
C LEU A 838 -45.25 65.73 14.54
N GLY A 839 -43.96 65.64 14.92
CA GLY A 839 -43.37 66.23 16.14
C GLY A 839 -41.82 66.16 16.19
N LEU A 840 -41.12 67.18 16.72
CA LEU A 840 -39.68 67.41 16.45
C LEU A 840 -38.80 67.82 17.67
N ILE A 841 -37.50 67.45 17.60
CA ILE A 841 -36.28 68.11 18.18
C ILE A 841 -35.80 67.88 19.65
N LEU A 842 -34.59 67.28 19.74
CA LEU A 842 -33.39 67.47 20.62
C LEU A 842 -33.43 67.52 22.17
N GLY A 843 -32.44 66.84 22.78
CA GLY A 843 -32.04 66.98 24.21
C GLY A 843 -30.84 66.14 24.71
N ILE A 844 -29.61 66.49 24.30
CA ILE A 844 -28.30 66.47 25.04
C ILE A 844 -28.17 65.57 26.31
N THR A 845 -27.13 64.73 26.58
CA THR A 845 -25.87 64.27 25.91
C THR A 845 -25.29 63.05 26.67
N GLY A 846 -24.35 62.28 26.10
CA GLY A 846 -23.29 61.64 26.91
C GLY A 846 -22.81 60.23 26.49
N GLY A 847 -23.71 59.26 26.29
CA GLY A 847 -23.32 57.83 26.27
C GLY A 847 -22.90 57.22 24.93
N SER A 848 -23.36 57.77 23.80
CA SER A 848 -23.54 56.97 22.57
C SER A 848 -22.25 56.50 21.88
N PHE A 849 -21.13 57.24 21.97
CA PHE A 849 -19.88 56.87 21.31
C PHE A 849 -19.21 55.63 21.92
N ILE A 850 -19.32 55.42 23.24
CA ILE A 850 -18.77 54.23 23.90
C ILE A 850 -19.57 52.99 23.51
N VAL A 851 -20.90 53.10 23.44
CA VAL A 851 -21.79 51.97 23.08
C VAL A 851 -21.61 51.56 21.61
N LEU A 852 -21.57 52.52 20.68
CA LEU A 852 -21.29 52.21 19.27
C LEU A 852 -19.89 51.65 19.06
N GLY A 853 -18.88 52.18 19.77
CA GLY A 853 -17.53 51.61 19.80
C GLY A 853 -17.50 50.17 20.33
N ALA A 854 -18.26 49.88 21.40
CA ALA A 854 -18.37 48.55 21.97
C ALA A 854 -19.13 47.56 21.07
N ILE A 855 -20.16 48.00 20.35
CA ILE A 855 -20.89 47.16 19.37
C ILE A 855 -20.04 46.90 18.13
N ALA A 856 -19.32 47.91 17.61
CA ALA A 856 -18.38 47.73 16.51
C ALA A 856 -17.21 46.82 16.90
N ALA A 857 -16.64 46.99 18.09
CA ALA A 857 -15.61 46.09 18.62
C ALA A 857 -16.16 44.68 18.87
N GLY A 858 -17.37 44.55 19.43
CA GLY A 858 -18.03 43.27 19.71
C GLY A 858 -18.30 42.49 18.43
N THR A 859 -18.92 43.11 17.43
CA THR A 859 -19.16 42.50 16.11
C THR A 859 -17.87 42.20 15.36
N PHE A 860 -16.84 43.05 15.44
CA PHE A 860 -15.52 42.78 14.87
C PHE A 860 -14.82 41.60 15.56
N GLN A 861 -14.91 41.48 16.88
CA GLN A 861 -14.38 40.33 17.63
C GLN A 861 -15.19 39.06 17.35
N LEU A 862 -16.51 39.15 17.17
CA LEU A 862 -17.36 38.03 16.78
C LEU A 862 -17.03 37.55 15.35
N TYR A 863 -16.84 38.47 14.41
CA TYR A 863 -16.35 38.18 13.05
C TYR A 863 -14.95 37.56 13.09
N LYS A 864 -14.02 38.10 13.89
CA LYS A 864 -12.67 37.55 14.07
C LYS A 864 -12.69 36.15 14.69
N TYR A 865 -13.57 35.91 15.66
CA TYR A 865 -13.81 34.60 16.27
C TYR A 865 -14.42 33.61 15.27
N TYR A 866 -15.43 34.02 14.50
CA TYR A 866 -16.05 33.19 13.47
C TYR A 866 -15.05 32.85 12.35
N LYS A 867 -14.31 33.83 11.85
CA LYS A 867 -13.26 33.67 10.83
C LYS A 867 -12.14 32.75 11.32
N SER A 868 -11.74 32.88 12.60
CA SER A 868 -10.80 31.97 13.25
C SER A 868 -11.37 30.54 13.33
N ARG A 869 -12.60 30.36 13.85
CA ARG A 869 -13.30 29.06 13.89
C ARG A 869 -13.44 28.41 12.52
N MET A 870 -13.69 29.19 11.47
CA MET A 870 -13.78 28.71 10.09
C MET A 870 -12.43 28.30 9.51
N SER A 871 -11.35 29.07 9.75
CA SER A 871 -9.99 28.66 9.36
C SER A 871 -9.53 27.40 10.12
N LEU A 872 -9.81 27.30 11.43
CA LEU A 872 -9.57 26.09 12.21
C LEU A 872 -10.34 24.87 11.65
N LYS A 873 -11.59 25.05 11.21
CA LYS A 873 -12.35 23.99 10.49
C LYS A 873 -11.71 23.64 9.14
N GLY A 874 -11.26 24.63 8.38
CA GLY A 874 -10.59 24.46 7.09
C GLY A 874 -9.31 23.64 7.22
N MET A 875 -8.41 24.01 8.13
CA MET A 875 -7.18 23.24 8.41
C MET A 875 -7.49 21.81 8.87
N LYS A 876 -8.51 21.60 9.72
CA LYS A 876 -8.97 20.25 10.10
C LYS A 876 -9.49 19.44 8.91
N LYS A 877 -10.20 20.06 7.95
CA LYS A 877 -10.64 19.40 6.71
C LYS A 877 -9.42 19.00 5.88
N TRP A 878 -8.50 19.94 5.63
CA TRP A 878 -7.31 19.72 4.82
C TRP A 878 -6.43 18.58 5.36
N ILE A 879 -6.14 18.59 6.67
CA ILE A 879 -5.36 17.54 7.34
C ILE A 879 -6.03 16.16 7.21
N ARG A 880 -7.36 16.08 7.32
CA ARG A 880 -8.09 14.80 7.18
C ARG A 880 -8.04 14.26 5.75
N ALA A 881 -7.96 15.12 4.74
CA ALA A 881 -7.76 14.71 3.36
C ALA A 881 -6.33 14.20 3.07
N GLN A 882 -5.36 14.41 3.98
CA GLN A 882 -3.99 13.89 3.87
C GLN A 882 -3.83 12.47 4.44
N LYS A 883 -4.94 11.81 4.83
CA LYS A 883 -4.95 10.41 5.30
C LYS A 883 -4.94 9.43 4.15
N PHE A 884 -4.28 8.30 4.36
CA PHE A 884 -4.35 7.12 3.50
C PHE A 884 -4.73 5.90 4.33
N GLU A 885 -5.48 4.97 3.74
CA GLU A 885 -5.94 3.74 4.39
C GLU A 885 -4.90 2.62 4.31
N THR A 886 -4.07 2.61 3.26
CA THR A 886 -3.06 1.56 3.03
C THR A 886 -1.71 2.14 2.61
N HIS A 887 -0.63 1.43 2.96
CA HIS A 887 0.73 1.71 2.49
C HIS A 887 0.78 1.88 0.96
N SER A 888 0.11 1.00 0.22
CA SER A 888 0.08 1.02 -1.24
C SER A 888 -0.57 2.30 -1.80
N SER A 889 -1.70 2.73 -1.23
CA SER A 889 -2.37 3.98 -1.64
C SER A 889 -1.53 5.22 -1.32
N ALA A 890 -0.88 5.27 -0.16
CA ALA A 890 0.04 6.35 0.21
C ALA A 890 1.25 6.42 -0.73
N TYR A 891 1.92 5.28 -0.95
CA TYR A 891 3.09 5.21 -1.84
C TYR A 891 2.73 5.62 -3.28
N ARG A 892 1.65 5.04 -3.85
CA ARG A 892 1.22 5.35 -5.23
C ARG A 892 0.78 6.79 -5.42
N CYS A 893 0.12 7.41 -4.43
CA CYS A 893 -0.25 8.82 -4.50
C CYS A 893 1.00 9.74 -4.54
N HIS A 894 1.96 9.50 -3.64
CA HIS A 894 3.21 10.25 -3.61
C HIS A 894 4.12 9.95 -4.82
N GLU A 895 4.06 8.73 -5.37
CA GLU A 895 4.70 8.39 -6.64
C GLU A 895 4.07 9.14 -7.81
N ALA A 896 2.73 9.22 -7.89
CA ALA A 896 2.03 9.99 -8.90
C ALA A 896 2.41 11.49 -8.81
N TYR A 897 2.47 12.08 -7.61
CA TYR A 897 2.99 13.44 -7.44
C TYR A 897 4.44 13.59 -7.95
N MET A 898 5.31 12.61 -7.68
CA MET A 898 6.69 12.62 -8.19
C MET A 898 6.75 12.52 -9.73
N ARG A 899 5.92 11.67 -10.35
CA ARG A 899 5.81 11.53 -11.82
C ARG A 899 5.25 12.82 -12.47
N CYS A 900 4.17 13.37 -11.94
CA CYS A 900 3.59 14.64 -12.41
C CYS A 900 4.52 15.85 -12.21
N MET A 901 5.40 15.83 -11.20
CA MET A 901 6.47 16.82 -11.05
C MET A 901 7.65 16.64 -12.01
N VAL A 902 7.80 15.45 -12.61
CA VAL A 902 8.88 15.15 -13.57
C VAL A 902 8.50 15.60 -14.97
N ILE A 903 7.29 15.31 -15.44
CA ILE A 903 6.83 15.53 -16.83
C ILE A 903 7.00 16.99 -17.33
N PRO A 904 6.57 18.05 -16.59
CA PRO A 904 6.82 19.45 -16.98
C PRO A 904 8.26 19.92 -16.73
N SER A 905 9.08 19.12 -16.04
CA SER A 905 10.45 19.47 -15.69
C SER A 905 11.45 18.95 -16.72
N GLU A 906 11.30 17.71 -17.19
CA GLU A 906 12.22 17.02 -18.12
C GLU A 906 12.01 17.42 -19.60
N SER A 907 10.84 17.95 -19.98
CA SER A 907 10.53 18.41 -21.35
C SER A 907 11.35 19.61 -21.85
N PHE A 908 12.16 20.25 -20.98
CA PHE A 908 12.97 21.44 -21.29
C PHE A 908 14.34 21.38 -20.58
N THR A 909 14.97 20.21 -20.48
CA THR A 909 16.25 20.01 -19.75
C THR A 909 17.37 20.91 -20.26
N ASN A 910 17.64 20.90 -21.57
CA ASN A 910 18.79 21.57 -22.17
C ASN A 910 18.73 23.10 -21.98
N GLU A 911 17.55 23.70 -22.13
CA GLU A 911 17.33 25.13 -21.90
C GLU A 911 17.55 25.52 -20.43
N LYS A 912 17.02 24.72 -19.49
CA LYS A 912 17.19 24.94 -18.04
C LYS A 912 18.65 24.79 -17.62
N GLN A 913 19.38 23.82 -18.18
CA GLN A 913 20.82 23.66 -17.99
C GLN A 913 21.59 24.88 -18.49
N ALA A 914 21.35 25.31 -19.74
CA ALA A 914 22.00 26.46 -20.34
C ALA A 914 21.73 27.76 -19.55
N ALA A 915 20.47 27.98 -19.12
CA ALA A 915 20.10 29.12 -18.30
C ALA A 915 20.77 29.12 -16.92
N SER A 916 20.90 27.94 -16.27
CA SER A 916 21.62 27.78 -14.99
C SER A 916 23.11 28.07 -15.15
N PHE A 917 23.75 27.54 -16.20
CA PHE A 917 25.18 27.74 -16.47
C PHE A 917 25.51 29.17 -16.94
N SER A 918 24.55 29.85 -17.58
CA SER A 918 24.65 31.28 -17.92
C SER A 918 24.62 32.19 -16.67
N TYR A 919 23.85 31.83 -15.65
CA TYR A 919 23.84 32.55 -14.37
C TYR A 919 25.04 32.19 -13.46
N LEU A 920 25.38 30.91 -13.36
CA LEU A 920 26.39 30.39 -12.43
C LEU A 920 27.35 29.44 -13.15
N PRO A 921 28.68 29.66 -13.09
CA PRO A 921 29.66 28.75 -13.70
C PRO A 921 29.50 27.28 -13.27
N GLU A 922 29.77 26.37 -14.19
CA GLU A 922 29.68 24.91 -13.98
C GLU A 922 30.48 24.45 -12.76
N ASN A 923 31.73 24.93 -12.60
CA ASN A 923 32.59 24.60 -11.46
C ASN A 923 32.13 25.17 -10.11
N LYS A 924 31.04 25.96 -10.06
CA LYS A 924 30.34 26.32 -8.81
C LYS A 924 29.10 25.46 -8.55
N HIS A 925 28.81 24.45 -9.37
CA HIS A 925 27.80 23.43 -9.10
C HIS A 925 28.45 22.22 -8.40
N ARG A 926 27.85 21.72 -7.30
CA ARG A 926 28.28 20.44 -6.70
C ARG A 926 28.10 19.26 -7.66
N THR A 927 27.10 19.33 -8.53
CA THR A 927 26.68 18.22 -9.41
C THR A 927 26.06 18.77 -10.69
N ASN A 928 26.58 18.35 -11.84
CA ASN A 928 26.21 18.89 -13.16
C ASN A 928 24.75 18.63 -13.59
N ASN A 929 24.03 17.76 -12.87
CA ASN A 929 22.61 17.44 -13.12
C ASN A 929 21.63 18.08 -12.11
N ARG A 930 22.10 18.95 -11.19
CA ARG A 930 21.27 19.69 -10.23
C ARG A 930 21.49 21.19 -10.38
N TRP A 931 20.60 21.83 -11.11
CA TRP A 931 20.72 23.22 -11.55
C TRP A 931 20.10 24.22 -10.56
N CYS A 932 20.52 25.48 -10.64
CA CYS A 932 19.92 26.59 -9.91
C CYS A 932 18.89 27.26 -10.83
N ASN A 933 17.66 27.51 -10.37
CA ASN A 933 16.71 28.28 -11.19
C ASN A 933 17.19 29.75 -11.26
N PRO A 934 17.53 30.31 -12.43
CA PRO A 934 17.96 31.71 -12.52
C PRO A 934 16.86 32.71 -12.17
N GLU A 935 15.57 32.36 -12.29
CA GLU A 935 14.43 33.25 -12.00
C GLU A 935 14.36 33.64 -10.52
N THR A 936 14.65 32.69 -9.62
CA THR A 936 14.59 32.84 -8.17
C THR A 936 15.97 32.93 -7.52
N ALA A 937 17.04 32.93 -8.31
CA ALA A 937 18.41 33.05 -7.80
C ALA A 937 18.69 34.44 -7.19
N LEU A 938 19.67 34.52 -6.28
CA LEU A 938 20.07 35.76 -5.61
C LEU A 938 20.89 36.71 -6.52
N LYS A 939 20.29 37.10 -7.65
CA LYS A 939 20.88 37.95 -8.70
C LYS A 939 21.31 39.34 -8.25
N HIS A 940 20.91 39.81 -7.08
CA HIS A 940 21.30 41.13 -6.55
C HIS A 940 22.60 41.11 -5.73
N LEU A 941 23.18 39.95 -5.44
CA LEU A 941 24.44 39.83 -4.69
C LEU A 941 25.63 40.45 -5.44
N LYS A 942 26.30 41.40 -4.79
CA LYS A 942 27.55 42.00 -5.30
C LYS A 942 28.69 41.88 -4.30
N LYS A 943 29.87 41.50 -4.80
CA LYS A 943 31.14 41.38 -4.06
C LYS A 943 32.15 42.32 -4.73
N ASP A 944 32.61 43.30 -3.96
CA ASP A 944 33.54 44.34 -4.43
C ASP A 944 33.10 45.00 -5.75
N GLY A 945 31.82 45.40 -5.80
CA GLY A 945 31.16 46.02 -6.97
C GLY A 945 30.74 45.05 -8.08
N LYS A 946 31.37 43.87 -8.19
CA LYS A 946 31.09 42.86 -9.22
C LYS A 946 29.94 41.93 -8.81
N MET A 947 29.23 41.39 -9.78
CA MET A 947 28.17 40.38 -9.58
C MET A 947 28.76 39.11 -8.96
N MET A 948 28.10 38.54 -7.95
CA MET A 948 28.55 37.32 -7.27
C MET A 948 27.49 36.21 -7.35
N PRO A 949 27.44 35.46 -8.47
CA PRO A 949 26.51 34.35 -8.59
C PRO A 949 26.89 33.20 -7.66
N ILE A 950 25.86 32.63 -7.01
CA ILE A 950 25.92 31.51 -6.08
C ILE A 950 24.74 30.55 -6.31
N HIS A 951 24.89 29.25 -5.99
CA HIS A 951 23.88 28.20 -6.19
C HIS A 951 22.79 28.21 -5.11
N ALA A 952 22.11 29.35 -4.98
CA ALA A 952 21.11 29.63 -3.95
C ALA A 952 19.86 30.29 -4.53
N ASN A 953 18.69 29.82 -4.11
CA ASN A 953 17.38 30.30 -4.55
C ASN A 953 16.58 30.90 -3.39
N LEU A 954 16.01 32.09 -3.62
CA LEU A 954 15.16 32.81 -2.67
C LEU A 954 13.71 32.31 -2.73
N ILE A 955 13.18 31.93 -1.58
CA ILE A 955 11.83 31.37 -1.42
C ILE A 955 11.09 32.21 -0.38
N LYS A 956 9.91 32.74 -0.75
CA LYS A 956 9.08 33.58 0.12
C LYS A 956 7.80 32.84 0.55
N SER A 957 7.57 32.72 1.86
CA SER A 957 6.32 32.20 2.43
C SER A 957 5.18 33.22 2.29
N ALA A 958 3.92 32.78 2.38
CA ALA A 958 2.76 33.68 2.29
C ALA A 958 2.73 34.76 3.38
N ASN A 959 3.34 34.51 4.55
CA ASN A 959 3.50 35.47 5.64
C ASN A 959 4.74 36.39 5.53
N GLY A 960 5.47 36.32 4.41
CA GLY A 960 6.64 37.16 4.15
C GLY A 960 7.97 36.64 4.70
N LYS A 961 8.01 35.53 5.45
CA LYS A 961 9.28 34.87 5.84
C LYS A 961 10.08 34.50 4.58
N GLN A 962 11.37 34.81 4.60
CA GLN A 962 12.29 34.55 3.49
C GLN A 962 13.23 33.38 3.82
N TRP A 963 13.46 32.53 2.83
CA TRP A 963 14.34 31.37 2.92
C TRP A 963 15.33 31.37 1.76
N ILE A 964 16.56 30.98 2.03
CA ILE A 964 17.61 30.81 1.02
C ILE A 964 17.94 29.32 0.95
N ALA A 965 17.44 28.64 -0.09
CA ALA A 965 17.76 27.25 -0.38
C ALA A 965 19.05 27.17 -1.19
N THR A 966 20.13 26.71 -0.58
CA THR A 966 21.46 26.62 -1.20
C THR A 966 22.02 25.21 -1.16
N GLN A 967 22.91 24.88 -2.11
CA GLN A 967 23.83 23.75 -1.92
C GLN A 967 24.81 24.05 -0.76
N ALA A 968 25.40 23.01 -0.18
CA ALA A 968 26.50 23.17 0.77
C ALA A 968 27.75 23.77 0.08
N PRO A 969 28.54 24.61 0.77
CA PRO A 969 29.79 25.16 0.22
C PRO A 969 30.75 24.09 -0.31
N LEU A 970 31.47 24.43 -1.37
CA LEU A 970 32.49 23.61 -2.04
C LEU A 970 33.89 24.02 -1.58
N ASP A 971 34.78 23.04 -1.50
CA ASP A 971 36.22 23.24 -1.50
C ASP A 971 36.75 23.21 -2.94
N GLU A 972 37.90 23.83 -3.19
CA GLU A 972 38.55 23.71 -4.50
C GLU A 972 38.98 22.26 -4.76
N LYS A 973 38.58 21.71 -5.92
CA LYS A 973 39.06 20.42 -6.41
C LYS A 973 39.41 20.53 -7.90
N LYS A 974 40.61 20.06 -8.28
CA LYS A 974 41.00 19.87 -9.68
C LYS A 974 40.35 18.61 -10.28
N ASP A 975 40.12 18.61 -11.59
CA ASP A 975 39.79 17.40 -12.34
C ASP A 975 41.06 16.58 -12.56
N GLU A 976 41.03 15.32 -12.13
CA GLU A 976 42.17 14.39 -12.14
C GLU A 976 42.54 13.94 -13.58
N LYS A 977 41.70 14.24 -14.58
CA LYS A 977 41.90 13.84 -15.99
C LYS A 977 42.25 14.98 -16.95
N ASN A 978 42.00 16.26 -16.61
CA ASN A 978 41.99 17.36 -17.60
C ASN A 978 42.55 18.71 -17.10
N GLU A 979 43.22 18.76 -15.94
CA GLU A 979 43.75 19.96 -15.24
C GLU A 979 42.75 21.06 -14.85
N LYS A 980 41.59 21.15 -15.51
CA LYS A 980 40.50 22.11 -15.22
C LYS A 980 40.03 21.99 -13.75
N LYS A 981 39.65 23.11 -13.13
CA LYS A 981 39.06 23.10 -11.78
C LYS A 981 37.66 22.48 -11.81
N LYS A 982 37.52 21.24 -11.33
CA LYS A 982 36.25 20.51 -11.17
C LYS A 982 35.29 21.24 -10.24
N TRP A 983 35.79 21.74 -9.11
CA TRP A 983 35.07 22.65 -8.22
C TRP A 983 35.93 23.85 -7.85
N ALA A 984 35.31 25.03 -7.80
CA ALA A 984 35.88 26.23 -7.20
C ALA A 984 35.49 26.32 -5.72
N ASP A 985 36.37 26.88 -4.89
CA ASP A 985 36.02 27.22 -3.51
C ASP A 985 34.86 28.22 -3.48
N THR A 986 33.85 27.96 -2.65
CA THR A 986 32.67 28.81 -2.47
C THR A 986 32.38 29.15 -1.01
N LYS A 987 33.32 28.86 -0.08
CA LYS A 987 33.18 29.20 1.34
C LYS A 987 33.07 30.71 1.56
N GLU A 988 33.90 31.52 0.90
CA GLU A 988 33.82 32.99 0.98
C GLU A 988 32.50 33.50 0.40
N ASP A 989 32.06 33.00 -0.76
CA ASP A 989 30.83 33.45 -1.42
C ASP A 989 29.58 33.13 -0.57
N PHE A 990 29.59 31.99 0.14
CA PHE A 990 28.54 31.63 1.09
C PHE A 990 28.46 32.62 2.26
N TRP A 991 29.60 32.97 2.88
CA TRP A 991 29.60 33.95 3.97
C TRP A 991 29.30 35.37 3.48
N HIS A 992 29.71 35.71 2.25
CA HIS A 992 29.33 36.96 1.60
C HIS A 992 27.82 37.08 1.44
N MET A 993 27.16 36.01 0.97
CA MET A 993 25.70 35.93 0.91
C MET A 993 25.06 36.06 2.31
N VAL A 994 25.58 35.37 3.32
CA VAL A 994 25.07 35.41 4.70
C VAL A 994 25.08 36.84 5.27
N VAL A 995 26.18 37.60 5.13
CA VAL A 995 26.23 38.98 5.65
C VAL A 995 25.47 39.98 4.78
N HIS A 996 25.46 39.80 3.45
CA HIS A 996 24.79 40.70 2.51
C HIS A 996 23.26 40.65 2.68
N GLU A 997 22.71 39.45 2.85
CA GLU A 997 21.27 39.25 3.05
C GLU A 997 20.83 39.45 4.52
N GLY A 998 21.76 39.76 5.41
CA GLY A 998 21.49 40.01 6.84
C GLY A 998 20.94 38.78 7.58
N VAL A 999 21.43 37.59 7.22
CA VAL A 999 20.96 36.29 7.74
C VAL A 999 21.25 36.18 9.24
N GLU A 1000 20.21 35.81 10.01
CA GLU A 1000 20.34 35.51 11.44
C GLU A 1000 20.50 34.02 11.74
N ASP A 1001 19.90 33.16 10.91
CA ASP A 1001 19.89 31.71 11.14
C ASP A 1001 20.35 30.93 9.90
N ILE A 1002 21.24 29.96 10.11
CA ILE A 1002 21.65 28.95 9.13
C ILE A 1002 21.22 27.57 9.66
N VAL A 1003 20.49 26.81 8.86
CA VAL A 1003 20.08 25.44 9.17
C VAL A 1003 20.78 24.45 8.24
N MET A 1004 21.70 23.67 8.80
CA MET A 1004 22.47 22.64 8.11
C MET A 1004 21.86 21.27 8.39
N VAL A 1005 21.17 20.69 7.40
CA VAL A 1005 20.49 19.39 7.47
C VAL A 1005 21.26 18.29 6.70
N CYS A 1006 22.58 18.27 6.88
CA CYS A 1006 23.46 17.16 6.50
C CYS A 1006 24.74 17.18 7.35
N ASN A 1007 25.45 16.06 7.38
CA ASN A 1007 26.82 16.02 7.91
C ASN A 1007 27.82 16.55 6.85
N PHE A 1008 29.08 16.77 7.25
CA PHE A 1008 30.14 17.16 6.30
C PHE A 1008 30.51 15.99 5.38
N VAL A 1009 30.58 14.78 5.93
CA VAL A 1009 30.79 13.51 5.22
C VAL A 1009 29.65 12.57 5.57
N GLU A 1010 29.09 11.87 4.58
CA GLU A 1010 28.05 10.84 4.78
C GLU A 1010 28.34 9.65 3.86
N LEU A 1011 28.45 8.44 4.44
CA LEU A 1011 28.83 7.21 3.72
C LEU A 1011 30.16 7.32 2.94
N GLY A 1012 31.12 8.10 3.46
CA GLY A 1012 32.41 8.36 2.81
C GLY A 1012 32.41 9.48 1.77
N GLU A 1013 31.24 9.99 1.34
CA GLU A 1013 31.15 11.10 0.39
C GLU A 1013 31.18 12.47 1.09
N ASN A 1014 31.97 13.42 0.56
CA ASN A 1014 31.99 14.81 1.02
C ASN A 1014 30.70 15.55 0.59
N LYS A 1015 29.77 15.70 1.52
CA LYS A 1015 28.48 16.40 1.34
C LYS A 1015 28.59 17.90 1.57
N SER A 1016 29.53 18.38 2.39
CA SER A 1016 29.79 19.80 2.62
C SER A 1016 31.28 20.05 2.85
N ALA A 1017 31.80 21.15 2.32
CA ALA A 1017 33.06 21.72 2.81
C ALA A 1017 32.93 22.10 4.29
N VAL A 1018 34.05 22.14 5.02
CA VAL A 1018 34.08 22.69 6.38
C VAL A 1018 34.19 24.22 6.26
N TYR A 1019 33.03 24.88 6.33
CA TYR A 1019 32.92 26.34 6.13
C TYR A 1019 32.85 27.15 7.42
N LEU A 1020 32.98 26.50 8.58
CA LEU A 1020 32.82 27.13 9.90
C LEU A 1020 33.79 26.52 10.94
N PRO A 1021 34.28 27.31 11.91
CA PRO A 1021 35.03 26.79 13.04
C PRO A 1021 34.08 25.99 13.94
N ARG A 1022 34.42 24.75 14.26
CA ARG A 1022 33.51 23.79 14.93
C ARG A 1022 33.57 23.90 16.44
N GLU A 1023 34.73 24.23 16.99
CA GLU A 1023 34.99 24.29 18.43
C GLU A 1023 34.83 25.70 19.01
N VAL A 1024 34.61 25.79 20.32
CA VAL A 1024 34.41 27.10 20.98
C VAL A 1024 35.72 27.86 21.05
N ASN A 1025 35.67 29.14 20.70
CA ASN A 1025 36.80 30.03 20.44
C ASN A 1025 37.69 29.70 19.23
N GLU A 1026 37.45 28.61 18.50
CA GLU A 1026 38.13 28.36 17.22
C GLU A 1026 37.81 29.48 16.22
N VAL A 1027 38.82 29.86 15.43
CA VAL A 1027 38.75 30.93 14.43
C VAL A 1027 39.13 30.38 13.05
N MET A 1028 38.30 30.68 12.06
CA MET A 1028 38.49 30.24 10.66
C MET A 1028 38.39 31.43 9.72
N GLU A 1029 39.18 31.45 8.65
CA GLU A 1029 39.12 32.49 7.62
C GLU A 1029 38.60 31.90 6.30
N CYS A 1030 37.50 32.46 5.81
CA CYS A 1030 36.84 32.10 4.57
C CYS A 1030 36.94 33.30 3.61
N GLY A 1031 38.11 33.47 3.01
CA GLY A 1031 38.47 34.69 2.26
C GLY A 1031 38.43 35.91 3.18
N ARG A 1032 37.73 36.98 2.78
CA ARG A 1032 37.59 38.21 3.59
C ARG A 1032 36.84 38.03 4.91
N TYR A 1033 36.21 36.88 5.18
CA TYR A 1033 35.38 36.67 6.37
C TYR A 1033 36.12 35.86 7.44
N LYS A 1034 36.39 36.52 8.58
CA LYS A 1034 36.95 35.90 9.77
C LYS A 1034 35.80 35.47 10.70
N LEU A 1035 35.72 34.18 10.94
CA LEU A 1035 34.65 33.49 11.66
C LEU A 1035 35.17 33.09 13.04
N LYS A 1036 34.37 33.25 14.09
CA LYS A 1036 34.68 32.71 15.42
C LYS A 1036 33.44 32.07 16.05
N THR A 1037 33.55 30.82 16.49
CA THR A 1037 32.45 30.18 17.23
C THR A 1037 32.50 30.64 18.70
N LEU A 1038 31.48 31.40 19.11
CA LEU A 1038 31.34 31.98 20.44
C LEU A 1038 30.78 30.97 21.46
N SER A 1039 29.93 30.05 21.01
CA SER A 1039 29.40 28.95 21.80
C SER A 1039 28.97 27.78 20.89
N CYS A 1040 28.97 26.58 21.44
CA CYS A 1040 28.44 25.36 20.82
C CYS A 1040 27.71 24.55 21.92
N GLN A 1041 26.44 24.22 21.72
CA GLN A 1041 25.61 23.52 22.71
C GLN A 1041 24.59 22.59 22.03
N LYS A 1042 24.05 21.60 22.75
CA LYS A 1042 22.84 20.88 22.31
C LYS A 1042 21.68 21.88 22.20
N PHE A 1043 20.86 21.76 21.15
CA PHE A 1043 19.69 22.63 20.97
C PHE A 1043 18.48 22.01 21.70
N GLN A 1044 18.04 22.64 22.79
CA GLN A 1044 16.95 22.12 23.63
C GLN A 1044 17.23 20.65 24.03
N ASP A 1045 16.22 19.79 24.00
CA ASP A 1045 16.27 18.34 24.18
C ASP A 1045 16.57 17.55 22.88
N CYS A 1046 16.98 18.22 21.79
CA CYS A 1046 17.29 17.57 20.51
C CYS A 1046 18.74 17.08 20.46
N GLU A 1047 18.96 15.82 20.82
CA GLU A 1047 20.29 15.20 20.93
C GLU A 1047 21.17 15.35 19.67
N LYS A 1048 20.58 15.18 18.49
CA LYS A 1048 21.26 15.25 17.19
C LYS A 1048 21.30 16.66 16.58
N VAL A 1049 21.01 17.71 17.37
CA VAL A 1049 21.07 19.11 16.93
C VAL A 1049 22.08 19.90 17.77
N GLN A 1050 23.12 20.41 17.12
CA GLN A 1050 24.07 21.36 17.71
C GLN A 1050 23.68 22.78 17.31
N LEU A 1051 23.52 23.68 18.28
CA LEU A 1051 23.41 25.12 18.06
C LEU A 1051 24.77 25.77 18.32
N ARG A 1052 25.36 26.38 17.29
CA ARG A 1052 26.52 27.27 17.40
C ARG A 1052 26.10 28.73 17.27
N ARG A 1053 26.77 29.63 17.98
CA ARG A 1053 26.71 31.07 17.72
C ARG A 1053 28.02 31.51 17.08
N ILE A 1054 27.97 31.90 15.80
CA ILE A 1054 29.15 32.23 15.00
C ILE A 1054 29.22 33.74 14.84
N GLU A 1055 30.30 34.35 15.33
CA GLU A 1055 30.66 35.73 15.01
C GLU A 1055 31.30 35.78 13.63
N VAL A 1056 30.81 36.68 12.78
CA VAL A 1056 31.31 36.94 11.43
C VAL A 1056 31.85 38.37 11.38
N LYS A 1057 33.16 38.50 11.15
CA LYS A 1057 33.84 39.77 10.93
C LYS A 1057 34.31 39.88 9.48
N ASP A 1058 33.81 40.88 8.77
CA ASP A 1058 34.35 41.30 7.48
C ASP A 1058 35.70 42.00 7.68
N THR A 1059 36.78 41.48 7.12
CA THR A 1059 38.11 42.10 7.20
C THR A 1059 38.17 43.44 6.47
N LYS A 1060 37.35 43.66 5.43
CA LYS A 1060 37.20 44.96 4.75
C LYS A 1060 36.33 45.95 5.51
N SER A 1061 35.66 45.53 6.60
CA SER A 1061 34.75 46.34 7.42
C SER A 1061 33.63 47.05 6.64
N ILE A 1062 33.22 46.53 5.48
CA ILE A 1062 32.10 47.04 4.67
C ILE A 1062 30.78 46.60 5.31
N PHE A 1063 30.73 45.35 5.78
CA PHE A 1063 29.60 44.84 6.58
C PHE A 1063 29.89 44.93 8.07
N LYS A 1064 28.86 45.26 8.87
CA LYS A 1064 28.95 45.28 10.33
C LYS A 1064 29.19 43.87 10.88
N LYS A 1065 29.97 43.76 11.95
CA LYS A 1065 30.18 42.51 12.69
C LYS A 1065 28.83 41.92 13.09
N THR A 1066 28.57 40.69 12.65
CA THR A 1066 27.27 40.02 12.79
C THR A 1066 27.44 38.72 13.58
N ILE A 1067 26.43 38.33 14.34
CA ILE A 1067 26.39 37.02 15.02
C ILE A 1067 25.25 36.22 14.41
N VAL A 1068 25.56 35.00 13.97
CA VAL A 1068 24.65 34.10 13.25
C VAL A 1068 24.44 32.82 14.08
N ASN A 1069 23.20 32.38 14.21
CA ASN A 1069 22.86 31.08 14.78
C ASN A 1069 23.05 30.00 13.72
N HIS A 1070 23.79 28.94 14.04
CA HIS A 1070 23.98 27.79 13.16
C HIS A 1070 23.42 26.54 13.82
N TYR A 1071 22.33 26.02 13.24
CA TYR A 1071 21.65 24.80 13.66
C TYR A 1071 22.16 23.65 12.80
N HIS A 1072 23.09 22.86 13.33
CA HIS A 1072 23.60 21.67 12.67
C HIS A 1072 22.80 20.44 13.13
N TYR A 1073 21.94 19.91 12.25
CA TYR A 1073 21.15 18.73 12.49
C TYR A 1073 21.75 17.52 11.77
N THR A 1074 22.27 16.56 12.54
CA THR A 1074 23.00 15.38 12.03
C THR A 1074 22.09 14.16 11.80
N GLY A 1075 20.90 14.15 12.42
CA GLY A 1075 19.94 13.02 12.46
C GLY A 1075 19.07 12.82 11.22
N TRP A 1076 19.42 13.40 10.07
CA TRP A 1076 18.69 13.26 8.81
C TRP A 1076 19.58 12.69 7.70
N PRO A 1077 19.60 11.36 7.48
CA PRO A 1077 20.47 10.72 6.49
C PRO A 1077 20.14 11.11 5.04
N ASP A 1078 21.11 11.00 4.12
CA ASP A 1078 20.91 11.40 2.73
C ASP A 1078 19.82 10.59 2.01
N GLN A 1079 19.04 11.28 1.18
CA GLN A 1079 17.86 10.78 0.45
C GLN A 1079 16.74 10.10 1.26
N LYS A 1080 16.92 9.90 2.58
CA LYS A 1080 15.97 9.31 3.54
C LYS A 1080 15.18 10.38 4.29
N CYS A 1081 14.41 9.93 5.29
CA CYS A 1081 13.70 10.74 6.28
C CYS A 1081 14.48 10.78 7.62
N PRO A 1082 14.20 11.76 8.51
CA PRO A 1082 14.59 11.72 9.93
C PRO A 1082 14.16 10.41 10.61
N GLU A 1083 14.99 9.88 11.50
CA GLU A 1083 14.75 8.61 12.19
C GLU A 1083 13.56 8.67 13.18
N LYS A 1084 13.19 7.51 13.77
CA LYS A 1084 12.05 7.42 14.69
C LYS A 1084 12.24 8.36 15.89
N GLY A 1085 11.27 9.27 16.10
CA GLY A 1085 11.31 10.33 17.11
C GLY A 1085 12.00 11.63 16.67
N GLU A 1086 13.04 11.55 15.84
CA GLU A 1086 13.87 12.69 15.39
C GLU A 1086 13.12 13.73 14.56
N PHE A 1087 11.95 13.39 14.02
CA PHE A 1087 11.02 14.31 13.37
C PHE A 1087 10.77 15.60 14.19
N LEU A 1088 10.65 15.49 15.51
CA LEU A 1088 10.40 16.64 16.41
C LEU A 1088 11.54 17.66 16.37
N SER A 1089 12.78 17.23 16.14
CA SER A 1089 13.95 18.09 16.00
C SER A 1089 13.78 19.10 14.86
N THR A 1090 13.17 18.68 13.74
CA THR A 1090 12.90 19.58 12.61
C THR A 1090 11.85 20.64 12.94
N TYR A 1091 10.77 20.28 13.64
CA TYR A 1091 9.73 21.22 14.07
C TYR A 1091 10.25 22.23 15.10
N LYS A 1092 11.11 21.81 16.04
CA LYS A 1092 11.69 22.71 17.06
C LYS A 1092 12.65 23.73 16.45
N ILE A 1093 13.53 23.33 15.52
CA ILE A 1093 14.38 24.29 14.78
C ILE A 1093 13.49 25.25 13.97
N MET A 1094 12.48 24.72 13.29
CA MET A 1094 11.54 25.52 12.48
C MET A 1094 10.82 26.59 13.33
N SER A 1095 10.31 26.20 14.50
CA SER A 1095 9.65 27.10 15.47
C SER A 1095 10.58 28.17 16.06
N GLU A 1096 11.89 27.98 15.99
CA GLU A 1096 12.89 28.96 16.41
C GLU A 1096 13.17 29.98 15.29
N VAL A 1097 13.52 29.50 14.09
CA VAL A 1097 13.90 30.37 12.96
C VAL A 1097 12.72 31.14 12.34
N GLU A 1098 11.48 30.68 12.56
CA GLU A 1098 10.26 31.42 12.20
C GLU A 1098 10.05 32.70 13.02
N LYS A 1099 10.67 32.84 14.20
CA LYS A 1099 10.54 34.03 15.06
C LYS A 1099 11.13 35.28 14.38
N SER A 1100 12.18 35.13 13.59
CA SER A 1100 12.73 36.21 12.77
C SER A 1100 12.08 36.27 11.40
N LYS A 1101 11.79 37.48 10.91
CA LYS A 1101 11.39 37.74 9.52
C LYS A 1101 12.57 37.85 8.55
N LYS A 1102 13.82 37.92 9.04
CA LYS A 1102 15.01 37.97 8.18
C LYS A 1102 15.20 36.65 7.41
N PRO A 1103 16.00 36.64 6.33
CA PRO A 1103 16.29 35.42 5.57
C PRO A 1103 16.96 34.36 6.44
N THR A 1104 16.43 33.13 6.40
CA THR A 1104 17.08 31.95 6.98
C THR A 1104 17.70 31.13 5.84
N VAL A 1105 18.99 30.82 5.95
CA VAL A 1105 19.69 29.93 5.00
C VAL A 1105 19.42 28.48 5.41
N VAL A 1106 19.05 27.63 4.46
CA VAL A 1106 18.87 26.19 4.70
C VAL A 1106 19.63 25.41 3.64
N HIS A 1107 20.47 24.47 4.07
CA HIS A 1107 21.27 23.67 3.13
C HIS A 1107 21.41 22.21 3.56
N CYS A 1108 21.56 21.36 2.56
CA CYS A 1108 22.12 20.01 2.63
C CYS A 1108 23.23 19.93 1.56
N SER A 1109 23.62 18.74 1.10
CA SER A 1109 24.59 18.58 -0.01
C SER A 1109 24.25 19.44 -1.25
N SER A 1110 23.11 19.17 -1.90
CA SER A 1110 22.70 19.83 -3.15
C SER A 1110 21.58 20.88 -3.00
N GLY A 1111 21.07 21.12 -1.78
CA GLY A 1111 20.06 22.16 -1.55
C GLY A 1111 18.67 21.89 -2.16
N ILE A 1112 18.26 20.63 -2.33
CA ILE A 1112 17.02 20.24 -3.04
C ILE A 1112 16.18 19.15 -2.36
N GLY A 1113 16.80 18.23 -1.60
CA GLY A 1113 16.08 17.18 -0.88
C GLY A 1113 15.65 17.67 0.50
N ARG A 1114 16.43 17.27 1.51
CA ARG A 1114 16.31 17.66 2.93
C ARG A 1114 16.02 19.17 3.13
N THR A 1115 16.73 20.04 2.41
CA THR A 1115 16.49 21.51 2.38
C THR A 1115 15.07 21.92 2.03
N MET A 1116 14.51 21.36 0.96
CA MET A 1116 13.19 21.76 0.44
C MET A 1116 12.05 21.03 1.13
N ALA A 1117 12.33 19.86 1.71
CA ALA A 1117 11.45 19.25 2.70
C ALA A 1117 11.34 20.16 3.94
N PHE A 1118 12.46 20.64 4.51
CA PHE A 1118 12.44 21.58 5.64
C PHE A 1118 11.72 22.89 5.30
N ILE A 1119 12.15 23.64 4.26
CA ILE A 1119 11.51 24.91 3.87
C ILE A 1119 10.03 24.70 3.48
N GLY A 1120 9.72 23.60 2.81
CA GLY A 1120 8.37 23.23 2.40
C GLY A 1120 7.40 23.14 3.58
N THR A 1121 7.85 22.63 4.74
CA THR A 1121 7.03 22.51 5.95
C THR A 1121 6.39 23.84 6.35
N HIS A 1122 7.14 24.95 6.26
CA HIS A 1122 6.58 26.28 6.51
C HIS A 1122 5.83 26.84 5.30
N VAL A 1123 6.43 26.78 4.10
CA VAL A 1123 5.83 27.39 2.89
C VAL A 1123 4.43 26.84 2.61
N ILE A 1124 4.26 25.51 2.69
CA ILE A 1124 2.98 24.86 2.44
C ILE A 1124 2.02 25.11 3.60
N ALA A 1125 2.47 25.05 4.86
CA ALA A 1125 1.60 25.37 6.01
C ALA A 1125 1.03 26.79 5.93
N GLU A 1126 1.82 27.80 5.55
CA GLU A 1126 1.33 29.17 5.36
C GLU A 1126 0.41 29.32 4.13
N ASN A 1127 0.59 28.49 3.09
CA ASN A 1127 -0.36 28.44 1.98
C ASN A 1127 -1.69 27.81 2.42
N VAL A 1128 -1.68 26.71 3.17
CA VAL A 1128 -2.88 26.04 3.73
C VAL A 1128 -3.62 26.93 4.74
N LYS A 1129 -2.92 27.71 5.56
CA LYS A 1129 -3.52 28.72 6.46
C LYS A 1129 -4.25 29.84 5.72
N ARG A 1130 -3.83 30.15 4.48
CA ARG A 1130 -4.42 31.19 3.63
C ARG A 1130 -5.57 30.65 2.78
N ASP A 1131 -5.41 29.42 2.26
CA ASP A 1131 -6.36 28.73 1.40
C ASP A 1131 -6.37 27.24 1.75
N HIS A 1132 -7.52 26.76 2.25
CA HIS A 1132 -7.65 25.40 2.79
C HIS A 1132 -7.98 24.34 1.73
N GLU A 1133 -8.09 24.73 0.45
CA GLU A 1133 -8.43 23.82 -0.66
C GLU A 1133 -7.22 23.50 -1.57
N VAL A 1134 -6.02 24.02 -1.27
CA VAL A 1134 -4.79 23.73 -2.03
C VAL A 1134 -4.40 22.24 -1.96
N THR A 1135 -3.98 21.63 -3.09
CA THR A 1135 -3.55 20.23 -3.09
C THR A 1135 -2.06 20.09 -2.77
N MET A 1136 -1.67 18.93 -2.23
CA MET A 1136 -0.27 18.61 -1.98
C MET A 1136 0.56 18.53 -3.29
N GLY A 1137 -0.04 18.08 -4.39
CA GLY A 1137 0.61 18.03 -5.71
C GLY A 1137 0.93 19.41 -6.28
N ASP A 1138 0.01 20.38 -6.16
CA ASP A 1138 0.25 21.76 -6.58
C ASP A 1138 1.36 22.41 -5.77
N GLU A 1139 1.35 22.19 -4.45
CA GLU A 1139 2.32 22.76 -3.51
C GLU A 1139 3.73 22.19 -3.69
N LEU A 1140 3.85 20.88 -3.92
CA LEU A 1140 5.09 20.22 -4.35
C LEU A 1140 5.61 20.82 -5.67
N THR A 1141 4.73 21.03 -6.66
CA THR A 1141 5.08 21.65 -7.95
C THR A 1141 5.54 23.10 -7.78
N LYS A 1142 4.86 23.90 -6.95
CA LYS A 1142 5.26 25.28 -6.61
C LYS A 1142 6.65 25.33 -5.95
N LEU A 1143 6.99 24.38 -5.08
CA LEU A 1143 8.36 24.27 -4.53
C LEU A 1143 9.39 23.93 -5.62
N ARG A 1144 9.08 22.97 -6.51
CA ARG A 1144 9.97 22.54 -7.60
C ARG A 1144 10.20 23.60 -8.66
N ASN A 1145 9.24 24.50 -8.89
CA ASN A 1145 9.43 25.68 -9.72
C ASN A 1145 10.34 26.73 -9.04
N ARG A 1146 10.18 26.96 -7.73
CA ARG A 1146 11.02 27.90 -6.96
C ARG A 1146 12.48 27.45 -6.81
N ARG A 1147 12.71 26.13 -6.68
CA ARG A 1147 14.04 25.50 -6.62
C ARG A 1147 13.97 24.22 -7.44
N TRP A 1148 14.62 24.20 -8.60
CA TRP A 1148 14.56 23.06 -9.50
C TRP A 1148 15.04 21.76 -8.81
N HIS A 1149 14.45 20.64 -9.21
CA HIS A 1149 14.66 19.31 -8.61
C HIS A 1149 14.30 19.21 -7.10
N SER A 1150 13.53 20.15 -6.53
CA SER A 1150 13.00 20.04 -5.15
C SER A 1150 12.28 18.72 -4.92
N ILE A 1151 12.58 18.08 -3.78
CA ILE A 1151 12.09 16.76 -3.37
C ILE A 1151 12.57 15.64 -4.30
N GLN A 1152 13.39 14.75 -3.76
CA GLN A 1152 14.13 13.74 -4.54
C GLN A 1152 13.49 12.35 -4.52
N THR A 1153 12.66 12.04 -3.53
CA THR A 1153 12.08 10.69 -3.35
C THR A 1153 10.63 10.76 -2.89
N VAL A 1154 9.85 9.70 -3.21
CA VAL A 1154 8.48 9.48 -2.74
C VAL A 1154 8.40 9.69 -1.21
N ARG A 1155 9.34 9.10 -0.47
CA ARG A 1155 9.44 9.19 1.00
C ARG A 1155 9.66 10.63 1.50
N GLN A 1156 10.49 11.43 0.84
CA GLN A 1156 10.65 12.85 1.18
C GLN A 1156 9.37 13.65 0.92
N SER A 1157 8.60 13.32 -0.12
CA SER A 1157 7.33 14.01 -0.40
C SER A 1157 6.25 13.70 0.65
N TYR A 1158 6.18 12.45 1.13
CA TYR A 1158 5.23 12.06 2.19
C TYR A 1158 5.69 12.55 3.57
N TRP A 1159 7.00 12.57 3.84
CA TRP A 1159 7.55 13.24 5.02
C TRP A 1159 7.14 14.71 5.09
N LEU A 1160 7.20 15.41 3.96
CA LEU A 1160 6.80 16.82 3.89
C LEU A 1160 5.29 16.98 4.16
N GLN A 1161 4.43 16.12 3.61
CA GLN A 1161 2.99 16.13 3.92
C GLN A 1161 2.75 15.95 5.44
N MET A 1162 3.45 14.99 6.07
CA MET A 1162 3.41 14.79 7.52
C MET A 1162 3.91 15.99 8.32
N ALA A 1163 5.01 16.62 7.88
CA ALA A 1163 5.59 17.79 8.55
C ALA A 1163 4.65 19.00 8.50
N VAL A 1164 4.04 19.27 7.34
CA VAL A 1164 3.02 20.32 7.17
C VAL A 1164 1.81 20.05 8.07
N CYS A 1165 1.26 18.84 8.02
CA CYS A 1165 0.16 18.42 8.88
C CYS A 1165 0.50 18.65 10.37
N TYR A 1166 1.66 18.19 10.83
CA TYR A 1166 2.06 18.30 12.23
C TYR A 1166 2.24 19.75 12.67
N LYS A 1167 2.91 20.57 11.85
CA LYS A 1167 3.05 22.01 12.10
C LYS A 1167 1.68 22.68 12.25
N LEU A 1168 0.74 22.44 11.32
CA LEU A 1168 -0.62 22.98 11.40
C LEU A 1168 -1.37 22.54 12.67
N LYS A 1169 -1.14 21.30 13.13
CA LYS A 1169 -1.75 20.75 14.35
C LYS A 1169 -1.20 21.36 15.63
N GLU A 1170 0.12 21.56 15.74
CA GLU A 1170 0.74 22.17 16.92
C GLU A 1170 0.58 23.70 16.94
N ASP A 1171 0.90 24.40 15.83
CA ASP A 1171 0.76 25.87 15.68
C ASP A 1171 -0.63 26.36 16.14
N HIS A 1172 -1.68 25.61 15.77
CA HIS A 1172 -3.08 25.95 16.03
C HIS A 1172 -3.76 25.08 17.09
N LYS A 1173 -2.99 24.25 17.83
CA LYS A 1173 -3.46 23.38 18.92
C LYS A 1173 -4.73 22.59 18.57
N LEU A 1174 -4.75 21.98 17.39
CA LEU A 1174 -5.98 21.56 16.75
C LEU A 1174 -6.76 20.44 17.47
N LYS A 1175 -6.17 19.70 18.42
CA LYS A 1175 -6.77 18.48 19.02
C LYS A 1175 -7.22 17.49 17.94
N MET A 1176 -6.24 16.73 17.42
CA MET A 1176 -6.39 15.77 16.31
C MET A 1176 -5.50 14.54 16.51
N ASP A 1177 -5.20 14.22 17.77
CA ASP A 1177 -4.03 13.42 18.14
C ASP A 1177 -4.14 11.97 17.64
N GLU A 1178 -5.34 11.39 17.64
CA GLU A 1178 -5.61 10.08 17.00
C GLU A 1178 -5.54 10.14 15.47
N GLU A 1179 -5.97 11.23 14.82
CA GLU A 1179 -5.74 11.38 13.37
C GLU A 1179 -4.24 11.45 13.04
N PHE A 1180 -3.44 12.11 13.88
CA PHE A 1180 -1.99 12.16 13.74
C PHE A 1180 -1.31 10.83 14.00
N LYS A 1181 -1.72 10.10 15.03
CA LYS A 1181 -1.24 8.75 15.36
C LYS A 1181 -1.43 7.79 14.18
N VAL A 1182 -2.59 7.83 13.52
CA VAL A 1182 -2.86 7.05 12.29
C VAL A 1182 -1.97 7.48 11.13
N MET A 1183 -1.90 8.78 10.82
CA MET A 1183 -1.06 9.28 9.72
C MET A 1183 0.44 9.00 9.96
N PHE A 1184 0.92 9.13 11.20
CA PHE A 1184 2.31 8.91 11.58
C PHE A 1184 2.69 7.42 11.52
N LYS A 1185 1.77 6.51 11.89
CA LYS A 1185 1.92 5.06 11.64
C LYS A 1185 2.05 4.78 10.14
N MET A 1186 1.14 5.28 9.32
CA MET A 1186 1.16 5.10 7.86
C MET A 1186 2.44 5.67 7.22
N PHE A 1187 2.92 6.82 7.73
CA PHE A 1187 4.21 7.38 7.36
C PHE A 1187 5.39 6.49 7.74
N TYR A 1188 5.44 5.93 8.95
CA TYR A 1188 6.52 5.01 9.34
C TYR A 1188 6.56 3.77 8.45
N GLU A 1189 5.39 3.25 8.07
CA GLU A 1189 5.29 2.15 7.11
C GLU A 1189 5.91 2.59 5.77
N VAL A 1190 5.43 3.66 5.12
CA VAL A 1190 5.95 4.09 3.80
C VAL A 1190 7.42 4.56 3.81
N ALA A 1191 7.90 5.15 4.91
CA ALA A 1191 9.23 5.71 4.97
C ALA A 1191 10.33 4.70 5.37
N PHE A 1192 9.99 3.63 6.11
CA PHE A 1192 10.98 2.69 6.67
C PHE A 1192 10.66 1.21 6.45
N LYS A 1193 9.41 0.84 6.17
CA LYS A 1193 9.03 -0.53 5.80
C LYS A 1193 9.11 -0.63 4.28
N ASP A 1194 10.32 -0.89 3.77
CA ASP A 1194 10.56 -1.00 2.33
C ASP A 1194 9.57 -1.96 1.67
N MET A 1195 8.83 -1.46 0.66
CA MET A 1195 8.23 -2.32 -0.36
C MET A 1195 9.36 -2.86 -1.23
N VAL A 1196 10.00 -3.93 -0.76
CA VAL A 1196 11.04 -4.64 -1.49
C VAL A 1196 10.34 -5.56 -2.50
N THR A 1197 10.39 -5.25 -3.79
CA THR A 1197 10.03 -6.23 -4.81
C THR A 1197 11.11 -7.33 -4.84
N PRO A 1198 10.79 -8.59 -5.19
CA PRO A 1198 11.78 -9.68 -5.17
C PRO A 1198 13.05 -9.38 -5.99
N GLU A 1199 12.91 -8.64 -7.09
CA GLU A 1199 14.00 -8.21 -7.95
C GLU A 1199 14.91 -7.21 -7.23
N LEU A 1200 14.35 -6.19 -6.59
CA LEU A 1200 15.10 -5.21 -5.81
C LEU A 1200 15.68 -5.81 -4.51
N ALA A 1201 15.11 -6.91 -4.01
CA ALA A 1201 15.71 -7.72 -2.94
C ALA A 1201 16.98 -8.40 -3.43
N ALA A 1202 16.89 -9.11 -4.57
CA ALA A 1202 17.99 -9.85 -5.16
C ALA A 1202 19.14 -8.93 -5.61
N GLU A 1203 18.83 -7.82 -6.28
CA GLU A 1203 19.83 -6.83 -6.72
C GLU A 1203 20.55 -6.19 -5.52
N ARG A 1204 19.82 -5.72 -4.50
CA ARG A 1204 20.44 -5.15 -3.30
C ARG A 1204 21.22 -6.18 -2.49
N LYS A 1205 20.80 -7.44 -2.48
CA LYS A 1205 21.56 -8.56 -1.89
C LYS A 1205 22.89 -8.73 -2.64
N LYS A 1206 22.83 -8.84 -3.97
CA LYS A 1206 23.99 -8.98 -4.86
C LYS A 1206 24.99 -7.82 -4.70
N ILE A 1207 24.54 -6.56 -4.75
CA ILE A 1207 25.40 -5.38 -4.56
C ILE A 1207 26.04 -5.37 -3.16
N LYS A 1208 25.32 -5.84 -2.13
CA LYS A 1208 25.84 -5.91 -0.75
C LYS A 1208 26.86 -7.04 -0.58
N GLU A 1209 26.70 -8.14 -1.32
CA GLU A 1209 27.67 -9.24 -1.41
C GLU A 1209 28.92 -8.81 -2.19
N GLU A 1210 28.76 -8.13 -3.34
CA GLU A 1210 29.85 -7.54 -4.13
C GLU A 1210 30.66 -6.49 -3.33
N LEU A 1211 30.00 -5.61 -2.56
CA LEU A 1211 30.69 -4.70 -1.63
C LEU A 1211 31.45 -5.45 -0.52
N ALA A 1212 30.88 -6.51 0.03
CA ALA A 1212 31.52 -7.30 1.09
C ALA A 1212 32.76 -8.05 0.56
N ILE A 1213 32.72 -8.52 -0.68
CA ILE A 1213 33.85 -9.14 -1.39
C ILE A 1213 34.96 -8.09 -1.60
N ALA A 1214 34.67 -6.97 -2.27
CA ALA A 1214 35.68 -5.96 -2.56
C ALA A 1214 36.29 -5.34 -1.30
N THR A 1215 35.51 -5.20 -0.22
CA THR A 1215 36.01 -4.75 1.09
C THR A 1215 36.99 -5.76 1.72
N LYS A 1216 36.73 -7.07 1.59
CA LYS A 1216 37.67 -8.12 2.01
C LYS A 1216 38.96 -8.15 1.16
N GLU A 1217 38.90 -7.73 -0.09
CA GLU A 1217 40.02 -7.71 -1.03
C GLU A 1217 40.81 -6.37 -1.05
N GLY A 1218 40.39 -5.38 -0.27
CA GLY A 1218 41.00 -4.03 -0.27
C GLY A 1218 40.74 -3.21 -1.54
N ARG A 1219 39.84 -3.65 -2.42
CA ARG A 1219 39.48 -2.94 -3.66
C ARG A 1219 38.51 -1.79 -3.36
N LYS A 1220 38.85 -0.56 -3.75
CA LYS A 1220 37.91 0.57 -3.76
C LYS A 1220 36.96 0.44 -4.96
N ILE A 1221 35.70 0.07 -4.70
CA ILE A 1221 34.61 0.26 -5.67
C ILE A 1221 34.30 1.76 -5.79
N ASP A 1222 34.07 2.25 -7.01
CA ASP A 1222 33.52 3.58 -7.24
C ASP A 1222 32.00 3.57 -6.97
N THR A 1223 31.57 4.15 -5.85
CA THR A 1223 30.17 4.18 -5.42
C THR A 1223 29.31 5.21 -6.17
N THR A 1224 29.82 5.88 -7.21
CA THR A 1224 29.05 6.88 -7.95
C THR A 1224 28.03 6.28 -8.92
N GLN A 1225 28.21 5.03 -9.36
CA GLN A 1225 27.13 4.24 -9.95
C GLN A 1225 26.17 3.76 -8.86
N LYS A 1226 24.97 4.32 -8.86
CA LYS A 1226 23.83 3.79 -8.09
C LYS A 1226 23.23 2.58 -8.82
N PRO A 1227 22.53 1.66 -8.12
CA PRO A 1227 21.60 0.76 -8.79
C PRO A 1227 20.63 1.57 -9.66
N ASP A 1228 20.27 1.02 -10.81
CA ASP A 1228 19.76 1.81 -11.93
C ASP A 1228 18.47 2.56 -11.55
N SER A 1229 18.42 3.86 -11.85
CA SER A 1229 17.22 4.66 -11.63
C SER A 1229 16.03 4.19 -12.48
N ASP A 1230 16.31 3.47 -13.57
CA ASP A 1230 15.29 3.10 -14.55
C ASP A 1230 14.57 1.78 -14.19
N ILE A 1231 14.94 1.13 -13.08
CA ILE A 1231 14.03 0.18 -12.39
C ILE A 1231 12.79 0.91 -11.83
N GLY A 1232 12.83 2.26 -11.74
CA GLY A 1232 11.66 3.13 -11.56
C GLY A 1232 11.05 3.70 -12.85
N LYS A 1233 11.63 3.41 -14.03
CA LYS A 1233 11.20 3.88 -15.36
C LYS A 1233 11.19 2.73 -16.39
N VAL A 1234 10.22 1.81 -16.31
CA VAL A 1234 9.47 1.27 -17.47
C VAL A 1234 8.32 0.38 -16.96
N ILE A 1235 7.10 0.91 -17.06
CA ILE A 1235 6.10 0.36 -17.97
C ILE A 1235 5.57 1.56 -18.75
N LEU A 1236 5.92 1.63 -20.04
CA LEU A 1236 5.30 2.51 -21.01
C LEU A 1236 4.42 1.63 -21.91
N TYR A 1237 3.24 1.27 -21.39
CA TYR A 1237 2.01 0.87 -22.09
C TYR A 1237 0.88 0.84 -21.05
#